data_AF-A0A432SRE9-F1
#
_entry.id   AF-A0A432SRE9-F1
#
_cell.length_a   1.000
_cell.length_b   1.000
_cell.length_c   1.000
_cell.angle_alpha   90.00
_cell.angle_beta   90.00
_cell.angle_gamma   90.00
#
_symmetry.space_group_name_H-M   'P 1'
#
loop_
_entity.id
_entity.type
_entity.pdbx_description
1 polymer ?
#
loop_
_entity_poly.entity_id
_entity_poly.type
_entity_poly.pdbx_seq_one_letter_code
_entity_poly.pdbx_strand_id
1 'polypeptide(L)'
;HIQGKSIEAEATNFKITDKNKGLLELIAKDDIDIHSAKETTTSTHKSKKKGLSFGISKNSITVAKEKKSNSYKKVTTQKKSEIKSANVYLKSGKDTNLVATDLSARTLIHDTGGNFNVVNGKNTLESSNSKSTKKFGANFKFNSHESTLFVGYNENGKKDVVKTEEVVQSNIHVKNLISKANDVNIIGSNLTAQNGKIDVKHFNIIDAHQKTTIDRYQTKTQAGLEVGVRQHLSDAIDRVKNIKNSKSGSGVVANSLRAYETVNSFSSHPIDAGVNAVYRKDKKHSNTVASKSVASDVKFKKLSLKSDTTLVQGSNFSSDDLALKTKEFIVKAGKSTMHTKTDGSKVDGSLGLYGTKLGRLGVSKSLLKSDAESTNYTNAHVKVNNFQANIDKTEIEGGNIDAQVLEGSMGDLSIKNAKNSLKVSQNAKGGYVSGGVNGIGGFSAHKSKSSVDKVWVDQVSGINAEKSLNELDGTYISNVDKNGKVLPNLHFHTNELILKDHKYKQTSKSNSIGFGTNSIDRSKGSTNQTETIKATITDGEIDSKNTIGSLNRDIDKMRETSKKSHKNSTMHLSKQDIALIKDPSKEIQRVKGNLKDVGLAAHVEILKNLPSASKVGDGKGDMIDKTVGKALDKLNGYTLGLSPAAETDGGVVKQIATQFFGDNRLMITAHSKEKLLKMGISPRDIKKVDLVLTKDGVKRAQDVKNKNDIKDRLPSLWITDPDKKVVIGKRGSVAGNKALEPYKIYVDENKLKEAHINHIFTNGMFNSPTTAVYNQQTQQGNVDGMLNYNQQSGIVGDLLESGQDHIAANFTKGALPTGGSRQTAELIKNMNKITKADMTITAHSQGTLMSQNGLYLAKDILKDTLKENKDSRLEVSFNGAPVNHKRTEELVTDIYGGEENFQAHNIKKISDVSRTHVAPEDAVGTVLGFQSAGINNSEKLGNNIKKATMAVPDLFGYGDPSPHSYYPCVMGCGEDRHTPNKGFYYDPVTKSDRSLIEWYKENIPQRDITLLPKEMLGMN
;
A
#
# COMPACT_ATOMS: atom_id res chain seq x y z
N HIS A 1 -39.04 -25.19 -55.26
CA HIS A 1 -38.10 -25.72 -56.26
C HIS A 1 -37.31 -24.56 -56.83
N ILE A 2 -35.99 -24.53 -56.64
CA ILE A 2 -35.09 -23.50 -57.19
C ILE A 2 -33.94 -24.23 -57.89
N GLN A 3 -33.69 -23.91 -59.16
CA GLN A 3 -32.58 -24.47 -59.95
C GLN A 3 -31.70 -23.34 -60.50
N GLY A 4 -30.37 -23.51 -60.47
CA GLY A 4 -29.43 -22.50 -60.95
C GLY A 4 -28.03 -23.01 -61.21
N LYS A 5 -27.14 -22.12 -61.68
CA LYS A 5 -25.70 -22.42 -61.78
C LYS A 5 -25.08 -22.46 -60.37
N SER A 6 -25.23 -21.40 -59.59
CA SER A 6 -24.99 -21.35 -58.14
C SER A 6 -26.24 -20.82 -57.45
N ILE A 7 -26.47 -21.17 -56.19
CA ILE A 7 -27.58 -20.64 -55.37
C ILE A 7 -26.98 -20.00 -54.12
N GLU A 8 -27.14 -18.68 -53.98
CA GLU A 8 -26.79 -17.94 -52.76
C GLU A 8 -28.09 -17.47 -52.08
N ALA A 9 -28.24 -17.79 -50.79
CA ALA A 9 -29.43 -17.47 -50.01
C ALA A 9 -29.07 -16.81 -48.68
N GLU A 10 -29.49 -15.56 -48.52
CA GLU A 10 -29.46 -14.80 -47.27
C GLU A 10 -30.92 -14.61 -46.81
N ALA A 11 -31.42 -15.49 -45.92
CA ALA A 11 -32.83 -15.52 -45.56
C ALA A 11 -33.02 -15.40 -44.06
N THR A 12 -33.42 -14.22 -43.59
CA THR A 12 -33.74 -13.99 -42.17
C THR A 12 -34.91 -14.84 -41.66
N ASN A 13 -35.83 -15.26 -42.54
CA ASN A 13 -36.82 -16.31 -42.23
C ASN A 13 -37.35 -16.98 -43.52
N PHE A 14 -37.00 -18.24 -43.77
CA PHE A 14 -37.55 -19.05 -44.86
C PHE A 14 -38.38 -20.20 -44.30
N LYS A 15 -39.71 -20.02 -44.29
CA LYS A 15 -40.66 -20.98 -43.71
C LYS A 15 -41.61 -21.51 -44.77
N ILE A 16 -41.56 -22.82 -45.02
CA ILE A 16 -42.57 -23.53 -45.81
C ILE A 16 -43.63 -24.05 -44.82
N THR A 17 -44.83 -23.46 -44.86
CA THR A 17 -45.88 -23.63 -43.85
C THR A 17 -46.65 -24.95 -43.90
N ASP A 18 -46.52 -25.74 -44.97
CA ASP A 18 -47.15 -27.06 -45.05
C ASP A 18 -46.34 -28.12 -44.29
N LYS A 19 -46.79 -28.41 -43.06
CA LYS A 19 -46.15 -29.38 -42.14
C LYS A 19 -46.16 -30.82 -42.65
N ASN A 20 -46.95 -31.15 -43.67
CA ASN A 20 -47.14 -32.51 -44.16
C ASN A 20 -46.62 -32.72 -45.59
N LYS A 21 -46.52 -31.67 -46.42
CA LYS A 21 -46.02 -31.76 -47.81
C LYS A 21 -44.91 -30.76 -48.18
N GLY A 22 -44.49 -29.88 -47.27
CA GLY A 22 -43.48 -28.85 -47.57
C GLY A 22 -42.13 -29.44 -47.99
N LEU A 23 -41.75 -29.25 -49.25
CA LEU A 23 -40.44 -29.59 -49.81
C LEU A 23 -39.70 -28.31 -50.19
N LEU A 24 -38.52 -28.10 -49.59
CA LEU A 24 -37.54 -27.16 -50.09
C LEU A 24 -36.54 -27.95 -50.92
N GLU A 25 -36.48 -27.65 -52.22
CA GLU A 25 -35.53 -28.25 -53.15
C GLU A 25 -34.69 -27.14 -53.78
N LEU A 26 -33.37 -27.22 -53.55
CA LEU A 26 -32.35 -26.33 -54.09
C LEU A 26 -31.39 -27.18 -54.92
N ILE A 27 -31.27 -26.88 -56.22
CA ILE A 27 -30.38 -27.61 -57.14
C ILE A 27 -29.45 -26.62 -57.85
N ALA A 28 -28.15 -26.72 -57.60
CA ALA A 28 -27.10 -25.92 -58.23
C ALA A 28 -26.13 -26.80 -59.05
N LYS A 29 -25.63 -26.28 -60.18
CA LYS A 29 -24.55 -26.93 -60.94
C LYS A 29 -23.17 -26.77 -60.27
N ASP A 30 -22.95 -25.65 -59.58
CA ASP A 30 -21.77 -25.32 -58.80
C ASP A 30 -22.16 -25.39 -57.31
N ASP A 31 -22.21 -24.27 -56.60
CA ASP A 31 -22.33 -24.22 -55.13
C ASP A 31 -23.75 -23.86 -54.63
N ILE A 32 -24.09 -24.34 -53.43
CA ILE A 32 -25.23 -23.86 -52.63
C ILE A 32 -24.69 -23.19 -51.36
N ASP A 33 -24.94 -21.89 -51.23
CA ASP A 33 -24.40 -21.02 -50.20
C ASP A 33 -25.54 -20.40 -49.38
N ILE A 34 -25.73 -20.84 -48.15
CA ILE A 34 -26.75 -20.32 -47.23
C ILE A 34 -26.05 -19.63 -46.07
N HIS A 35 -26.13 -18.30 -46.02
CA HIS A 35 -25.39 -17.49 -45.05
C HIS A 35 -26.31 -16.59 -44.26
N SER A 36 -25.98 -16.34 -43.00
CA SER A 36 -26.64 -15.35 -42.15
C SER A 36 -26.49 -13.91 -42.68
N ALA A 37 -27.50 -13.07 -42.42
CA ALA A 37 -27.41 -11.64 -42.70
C ALA A 37 -26.50 -10.90 -41.72
N LYS A 38 -25.80 -9.86 -42.19
CA LYS A 38 -24.87 -9.06 -41.35
C LYS A 38 -25.47 -7.69 -41.03
N GLU A 39 -25.65 -7.39 -39.75
CA GLU A 39 -26.02 -6.06 -39.29
C GLU A 39 -24.82 -5.39 -38.64
N THR A 40 -24.51 -4.14 -38.99
CA THR A 40 -23.41 -3.37 -38.39
C THR A 40 -23.92 -2.08 -37.77
N THR A 41 -23.75 -1.95 -36.46
CA THR A 41 -24.03 -0.71 -35.71
C THR A 41 -22.71 -0.03 -35.33
N THR A 42 -22.57 1.25 -35.65
CA THR A 42 -21.42 2.05 -35.24
C THR A 42 -21.87 3.21 -34.35
N SER A 43 -21.22 3.37 -33.21
CA SER A 43 -21.44 4.50 -32.30
C SER A 43 -20.10 5.15 -31.96
N THR A 44 -20.10 6.49 -31.98
CA THR A 44 -18.92 7.30 -31.63
C THR A 44 -19.36 8.42 -30.71
N HIS A 45 -18.72 8.50 -29.53
CA HIS A 45 -18.89 9.63 -28.63
C HIS A 45 -17.54 10.28 -28.37
N LYS A 46 -17.44 11.57 -28.72
CA LYS A 46 -16.29 12.42 -28.44
C LYS A 46 -16.72 13.48 -27.44
N SER A 47 -15.99 13.59 -26.32
CA SER A 47 -16.17 14.67 -25.37
C SER A 47 -14.82 15.32 -25.07
N LYS A 48 -14.80 16.65 -25.04
CA LYS A 48 -13.63 17.45 -24.70
C LYS A 48 -14.11 18.60 -23.82
N LYS A 49 -13.65 18.63 -22.57
CA LYS A 49 -13.88 19.73 -21.64
C LYS A 49 -12.53 20.38 -21.33
N LYS A 50 -12.41 21.67 -21.64
CA LYS A 50 -11.25 22.53 -21.33
C LYS A 50 -11.75 23.74 -20.56
N GLY A 51 -11.05 24.14 -19.51
CA GLY A 51 -11.35 25.37 -18.79
C GLY A 51 -10.37 25.64 -17.65
N LEU A 52 -10.33 26.90 -17.21
CA LEU A 52 -9.90 27.26 -15.87
C LEU A 52 -10.89 26.57 -14.91
N SER A 53 -10.39 25.68 -14.06
CA SER A 53 -11.23 24.97 -13.12
C SER A 53 -10.53 25.00 -11.79
N PHE A 54 -10.90 25.96 -10.94
CA PHE A 54 -10.53 25.96 -9.53
C PHE A 54 -11.28 24.81 -8.88
N GLY A 55 -10.56 23.73 -8.58
CA GLY A 55 -11.12 22.54 -7.95
C GLY A 55 -10.28 22.17 -6.75
N ILE A 56 -10.85 22.32 -5.56
CA ILE A 56 -10.26 21.84 -4.31
C ILE A 56 -10.75 20.40 -4.11
N SER A 57 -9.82 19.49 -3.88
CA SER A 57 -10.09 18.10 -3.48
C SER A 57 -9.23 17.78 -2.29
N LYS A 58 -9.56 16.71 -1.55
CA LYS A 58 -8.92 16.32 -0.29
C LYS A 58 -7.38 16.44 -0.31
N ASN A 59 -6.75 16.14 -1.46
CA ASN A 59 -5.29 16.15 -1.60
C ASN A 59 -4.78 16.96 -2.83
N SER A 60 -5.60 17.81 -3.46
CA SER A 60 -5.10 18.65 -4.57
C SER A 60 -5.96 19.89 -4.84
N ILE A 61 -5.30 21.00 -5.17
CA ILE A 61 -5.89 22.20 -5.76
C ILE A 61 -5.56 22.17 -7.26
N THR A 62 -6.57 22.02 -8.09
CA THR A 62 -6.42 22.15 -9.55
C THR A 62 -6.75 23.58 -9.96
N VAL A 63 -5.94 24.19 -10.83
CA VAL A 63 -6.16 25.54 -11.37
C VAL A 63 -6.65 25.46 -12.82
N ALA A 64 -6.06 24.55 -13.60
CA ALA A 64 -6.46 24.30 -14.98
C ALA A 64 -6.60 22.81 -15.25
N LYS A 65 -7.63 22.44 -16.03
CA LYS A 65 -7.94 21.05 -16.33
C LYS A 65 -8.44 20.89 -17.75
N GLU A 66 -7.86 19.92 -18.44
CA GLU A 66 -8.37 19.42 -19.71
C GLU A 66 -8.71 17.94 -19.55
N LYS A 67 -9.98 17.58 -19.82
CA LYS A 67 -10.42 16.20 -19.95
C LYS A 67 -10.80 15.93 -21.40
N LYS A 68 -10.24 14.90 -22.00
CA LYS A 68 -10.67 14.34 -23.28
C LYS A 68 -11.14 12.92 -23.06
N SER A 69 -12.30 12.58 -23.59
CA SER A 69 -12.74 11.19 -23.73
C SER A 69 -13.18 10.95 -25.17
N ASN A 70 -12.75 9.84 -25.73
CA ASN A 70 -13.24 9.38 -27.03
C ASN A 70 -13.54 7.89 -26.88
N SER A 71 -14.80 7.54 -27.12
CA SER A 71 -15.28 6.16 -27.16
C SER A 71 -15.82 5.86 -28.55
N TYR A 72 -15.34 4.77 -29.11
CA TYR A 72 -15.77 4.20 -30.37
C TYR A 72 -16.25 2.78 -30.10
N LYS A 73 -17.40 2.40 -30.64
CA LYS A 73 -17.90 1.02 -30.59
C LYS A 73 -18.55 0.69 -31.93
N LYS A 74 -18.01 -0.32 -32.61
CA LYS A 74 -18.57 -0.96 -33.79
C LYS A 74 -18.93 -2.39 -33.44
N VAL A 75 -20.19 -2.76 -33.69
CA VAL A 75 -20.69 -4.12 -33.49
C VAL A 75 -21.19 -4.60 -34.84
N THR A 76 -20.69 -5.73 -35.31
CA THR A 76 -21.26 -6.45 -36.44
C THR A 76 -21.83 -7.76 -35.91
N THR A 77 -23.14 -7.93 -35.99
CA THR A 77 -23.86 -9.13 -35.58
C THR A 77 -24.35 -9.91 -36.78
N GLN A 78 -24.27 -11.23 -36.72
CA GLN A 78 -24.86 -12.13 -37.69
C GLN A 78 -26.25 -12.58 -37.25
N LYS A 79 -27.25 -12.25 -38.06
CA LYS A 79 -28.63 -12.73 -37.93
C LYS A 79 -28.74 -14.02 -38.72
N LYS A 80 -28.86 -15.12 -37.98
CA LYS A 80 -28.89 -16.46 -38.56
C LYS A 80 -29.92 -16.61 -39.66
N SER A 81 -29.59 -17.40 -40.67
CA SER A 81 -30.56 -17.78 -41.70
C SER A 81 -31.43 -18.92 -41.20
N GLU A 82 -32.74 -18.72 -41.14
CA GLU A 82 -33.69 -19.70 -40.57
C GLU A 82 -34.42 -20.45 -41.69
N ILE A 83 -34.30 -21.79 -41.72
CA ILE A 83 -34.97 -22.67 -42.68
C ILE A 83 -35.84 -23.66 -41.93
N LYS A 84 -37.16 -23.60 -42.18
CA LYS A 84 -38.14 -24.56 -41.62
C LYS A 84 -38.95 -25.20 -42.74
N SER A 85 -38.78 -26.50 -42.94
CA SER A 85 -39.49 -27.29 -43.96
C SER A 85 -39.74 -28.72 -43.49
N ALA A 86 -40.71 -29.45 -44.05
CA ALA A 86 -40.87 -30.86 -43.74
C ALA A 86 -39.71 -31.68 -44.36
N ASN A 87 -39.39 -31.44 -45.63
CA ASN A 87 -38.25 -32.05 -46.30
C ASN A 87 -37.36 -30.96 -46.92
N VAL A 88 -36.04 -31.14 -46.83
CA VAL A 88 -35.05 -30.29 -47.48
C VAL A 88 -34.17 -31.17 -48.36
N TYR A 89 -34.07 -30.83 -49.63
CA TYR A 89 -33.18 -31.46 -50.60
C TYR A 89 -32.20 -30.44 -51.16
N LEU A 90 -30.91 -30.67 -50.92
CA LEU A 90 -29.82 -29.82 -51.38
C LEU A 90 -28.99 -30.61 -52.38
N LYS A 91 -28.96 -30.19 -53.66
CA LYS A 91 -28.14 -30.83 -54.68
C LYS A 91 -27.18 -29.84 -55.30
N SER A 92 -25.88 -30.09 -55.22
CA SER A 92 -24.83 -29.20 -55.71
C SER A 92 -23.79 -30.00 -56.50
N GLY A 93 -23.27 -29.45 -57.59
CA GLY A 93 -22.15 -30.08 -58.32
C GLY A 93 -20.79 -29.86 -57.67
N LYS A 94 -20.67 -28.85 -56.79
CA LYS A 94 -19.48 -28.54 -55.98
C LYS A 94 -19.85 -28.53 -54.50
N ASP A 95 -19.80 -27.41 -53.79
CA ASP A 95 -19.93 -27.36 -52.33
C ASP A 95 -21.32 -26.91 -51.87
N THR A 96 -21.70 -27.32 -50.66
CA THR A 96 -22.89 -26.82 -49.96
C THR A 96 -22.48 -26.26 -48.61
N ASN A 97 -22.62 -24.95 -48.43
CA ASN A 97 -22.18 -24.22 -47.25
C ASN A 97 -23.37 -23.67 -46.45
N LEU A 98 -23.50 -24.09 -45.20
CA LEU A 98 -24.48 -23.59 -44.23
C LEU A 98 -23.75 -22.81 -43.15
N VAL A 99 -23.74 -21.47 -43.25
CA VAL A 99 -22.98 -20.58 -42.36
C VAL A 99 -23.90 -19.76 -41.47
N ALA A 100 -23.79 -19.96 -40.15
CA ALA A 100 -24.72 -19.43 -39.16
C ALA A 100 -26.20 -19.64 -39.58
N THR A 101 -26.53 -20.88 -39.89
CA THR A 101 -27.87 -21.31 -40.34
C THR A 101 -28.58 -22.10 -39.25
N ASP A 102 -29.84 -21.78 -38.98
CA ASP A 102 -30.73 -22.62 -38.19
C ASP A 102 -31.67 -23.38 -39.14
N LEU A 103 -31.41 -24.67 -39.37
CA LEU A 103 -32.21 -25.53 -40.24
C LEU A 103 -32.98 -26.54 -39.39
N SER A 104 -34.30 -26.59 -39.56
CA SER A 104 -35.17 -27.60 -38.94
C SER A 104 -35.99 -28.32 -39.99
N ALA A 105 -35.84 -29.65 -40.07
CA ALA A 105 -36.59 -30.48 -41.01
C ALA A 105 -36.95 -31.87 -40.48
N ARG A 106 -37.89 -32.57 -41.13
CA ARG A 106 -38.07 -34.01 -40.90
C ARG A 106 -36.96 -34.78 -41.59
N THR A 107 -36.72 -34.49 -42.86
CA THR A 107 -35.68 -35.14 -43.65
C THR A 107 -34.81 -34.08 -44.30
N LEU A 108 -33.49 -34.22 -44.15
CA LEU A 108 -32.50 -33.51 -44.95
C LEU A 108 -31.75 -34.53 -45.80
N ILE A 109 -31.87 -34.37 -47.11
CA ILE A 109 -31.08 -35.10 -48.09
C ILE A 109 -30.13 -34.08 -48.73
N HIS A 110 -28.83 -34.34 -48.69
CA HIS A 110 -27.90 -33.57 -49.51
C HIS A 110 -27.08 -34.50 -50.40
N ASP A 111 -26.94 -34.06 -51.66
CA ASP A 111 -26.23 -34.73 -52.75
C ASP A 111 -25.28 -33.72 -53.40
N THR A 112 -24.06 -33.68 -52.89
CA THR A 112 -23.08 -32.63 -53.13
C THR A 112 -21.84 -33.25 -53.79
N GLY A 113 -21.46 -32.78 -54.98
CA GLY A 113 -20.29 -33.32 -55.71
C GLY A 113 -18.94 -33.04 -55.03
N GLY A 114 -18.89 -31.98 -54.22
CA GLY A 114 -17.79 -31.53 -53.36
C GLY A 114 -18.11 -31.75 -51.88
N ASN A 115 -18.04 -30.69 -51.07
CA ASN A 115 -18.10 -30.76 -49.62
C ASN A 115 -19.43 -30.23 -49.05
N PHE A 116 -19.92 -30.86 -47.99
CA PHE A 116 -21.03 -30.35 -47.18
C PHE A 116 -20.51 -29.73 -45.89
N ASN A 117 -20.59 -28.40 -45.79
CA ASN A 117 -20.00 -27.62 -44.70
C ASN A 117 -21.09 -26.98 -43.83
N VAL A 118 -21.15 -27.36 -42.56
CA VAL A 118 -21.96 -26.69 -41.53
C VAL A 118 -21.01 -25.88 -40.65
N VAL A 119 -20.93 -24.57 -40.91
CA VAL A 119 -19.88 -23.71 -40.37
C VAL A 119 -20.48 -22.61 -39.51
N ASN A 120 -19.79 -22.22 -38.46
CA ASN A 120 -20.19 -21.10 -37.64
C ASN A 120 -20.04 -19.75 -38.38
N GLY A 121 -20.92 -18.81 -38.07
CA GLY A 121 -20.73 -17.39 -38.33
C GLY A 121 -19.85 -16.71 -37.27
N LYS A 122 -19.62 -15.39 -37.44
CA LYS A 122 -18.85 -14.58 -36.49
C LYS A 122 -19.49 -13.22 -36.21
N ASN A 123 -19.75 -12.95 -34.94
CA ASN A 123 -20.00 -11.59 -34.46
C ASN A 123 -18.67 -10.89 -34.22
N THR A 124 -18.56 -9.62 -34.60
CA THR A 124 -17.37 -8.82 -34.28
C THR A 124 -17.74 -7.61 -33.43
N LEU A 125 -17.04 -7.45 -32.32
CA LEU A 125 -17.12 -6.28 -31.46
C LEU A 125 -15.76 -5.59 -31.49
N GLU A 126 -15.73 -4.37 -32.02
CA GLU A 126 -14.57 -3.49 -31.92
C GLU A 126 -14.93 -2.30 -31.03
N SER A 127 -14.15 -2.07 -29.99
CA SER A 127 -14.32 -0.91 -29.12
C SER A 127 -12.98 -0.27 -28.82
N SER A 128 -12.96 1.06 -28.81
CA SER A 128 -11.80 1.84 -28.42
C SER A 128 -12.24 2.91 -27.44
N ASN A 129 -11.70 2.87 -26.23
CA ASN A 129 -11.94 3.85 -25.19
C ASN A 129 -10.64 4.55 -24.84
N SER A 130 -10.58 5.84 -25.10
CA SER A 130 -9.46 6.69 -24.68
C SER A 130 -9.95 7.77 -23.71
N LYS A 131 -9.19 7.97 -22.64
CA LYS A 131 -9.39 9.02 -21.66
C LYS A 131 -8.05 9.67 -21.38
N SER A 132 -7.95 10.98 -21.54
CA SER A 132 -6.80 11.74 -21.05
C SER A 132 -7.25 12.87 -20.17
N THR A 133 -6.47 13.11 -19.11
CA THR A 133 -6.67 14.22 -18.19
C THR A 133 -5.33 14.92 -18.00
N LYS A 134 -5.29 16.20 -18.36
CA LYS A 134 -4.17 17.10 -18.06
C LYS A 134 -4.61 18.06 -16.97
N LYS A 135 -3.76 18.27 -15.98
CA LYS A 135 -4.00 19.16 -14.85
C LYS A 135 -2.76 20.01 -14.59
N PHE A 136 -2.99 21.27 -14.26
CA PHE A 136 -1.99 22.10 -13.60
C PHE A 136 -2.53 22.49 -12.22
N GLY A 137 -1.70 22.36 -11.20
CA GLY A 137 -2.10 22.67 -9.83
C GLY A 137 -1.14 22.17 -8.76
N ALA A 138 -1.60 22.24 -7.52
CA ALA A 138 -0.91 21.75 -6.36
C ALA A 138 -1.48 20.39 -5.92
N ASN A 139 -0.62 19.41 -5.64
CA ASN A 139 -0.98 18.16 -4.98
C ASN A 139 -0.28 18.11 -3.63
N PHE A 140 -0.99 17.60 -2.64
CA PHE A 140 -0.46 17.39 -1.31
C PHE A 140 -0.34 15.89 -1.05
N LYS A 141 0.79 15.47 -0.49
CA LYS A 141 0.96 14.10 -0.03
C LYS A 141 1.41 14.15 1.42
N PHE A 142 0.51 13.73 2.28
CA PHE A 142 0.71 13.62 3.72
C PHE A 142 0.55 12.16 4.12
N ASN A 143 1.62 11.57 4.66
CA ASN A 143 1.58 10.26 5.28
C ASN A 143 2.69 10.16 6.33
N SER A 144 2.83 9.00 6.96
CA SER A 144 3.84 8.73 7.98
C SER A 144 5.28 8.68 7.46
N HIS A 145 5.55 8.97 6.20
CA HIS A 145 6.88 8.94 5.58
C HIS A 145 7.22 10.29 4.97
N GLU A 146 6.24 11.03 4.44
CA GLU A 146 6.47 12.32 3.80
C GLU A 146 5.29 13.29 3.90
N SER A 147 5.65 14.57 4.00
CA SER A 147 4.76 15.72 3.88
C SER A 147 5.31 16.54 2.74
N THR A 148 4.66 16.48 1.58
CA THR A 148 5.12 17.16 0.36
C THR A 148 4.00 17.94 -0.31
N LEU A 149 4.36 19.11 -0.81
CA LEU A 149 3.61 19.95 -1.71
C LEU A 149 4.25 19.86 -3.10
N PHE A 150 3.55 19.24 -4.04
CA PHE A 150 3.92 19.27 -5.45
C PHE A 150 3.11 20.34 -6.18
N VAL A 151 3.76 21.28 -6.87
CA VAL A 151 3.12 22.25 -7.76
C VAL A 151 3.61 22.04 -9.18
N GLY A 152 2.69 21.77 -10.10
CA GLY A 152 3.03 21.66 -11.51
C GLY A 152 2.03 20.90 -12.37
N TYR A 153 2.55 20.35 -13.46
CA TYR A 153 1.80 19.66 -14.49
C TYR A 153 1.67 18.16 -14.18
N ASN A 154 0.46 17.64 -14.36
CA ASN A 154 0.14 16.22 -14.31
C ASN A 154 -0.69 15.81 -15.53
N GLU A 155 -0.27 14.74 -16.20
CA GLU A 155 -0.99 14.13 -17.31
C GLU A 155 -1.20 12.65 -17.07
N ASN A 156 -2.45 12.21 -17.19
CA ASN A 156 -2.82 10.80 -17.15
C ASN A 156 -3.59 10.46 -18.43
N GLY A 157 -3.01 9.59 -19.25
CA GLY A 157 -3.62 9.05 -20.46
C GLY A 157 -3.85 7.54 -20.33
N LYS A 158 -5.03 7.09 -20.77
CA LYS A 158 -5.36 5.68 -20.95
C LYS A 158 -6.05 5.50 -22.30
N LYS A 159 -5.67 4.47 -23.05
CA LYS A 159 -6.36 4.04 -24.26
C LYS A 159 -6.43 2.52 -24.25
N ASP A 160 -7.64 1.99 -24.32
CA ASP A 160 -7.91 0.57 -24.46
C ASP A 160 -8.59 0.35 -25.82
N VAL A 161 -8.07 -0.57 -26.62
CA VAL A 161 -8.69 -1.06 -27.86
C VAL A 161 -8.96 -2.54 -27.67
N VAL A 162 -10.22 -2.95 -27.82
CA VAL A 162 -10.68 -4.32 -27.66
C VAL A 162 -11.36 -4.73 -28.96
N LYS A 163 -10.87 -5.79 -29.59
CA LYS A 163 -11.51 -6.46 -30.73
C LYS A 163 -11.84 -7.88 -30.34
N THR A 164 -13.10 -8.27 -30.41
CA THR A 164 -13.58 -9.63 -30.11
C THR A 164 -14.31 -10.19 -31.33
N GLU A 165 -14.00 -11.41 -31.71
CA GLU A 165 -14.71 -12.22 -32.69
C GLU A 165 -15.39 -13.38 -31.97
N GLU A 166 -16.71 -13.34 -31.81
CA GLU A 166 -17.48 -14.40 -31.15
C GLU A 166 -18.09 -15.36 -32.17
N VAL A 167 -18.12 -16.65 -31.84
CA VAL A 167 -18.64 -17.71 -32.69
C VAL A 167 -20.17 -17.70 -32.65
N VAL A 168 -20.82 -17.71 -33.82
CA VAL A 168 -22.27 -17.89 -33.97
C VAL A 168 -22.53 -19.24 -34.62
N GLN A 169 -22.89 -20.24 -33.82
CA GLN A 169 -23.03 -21.63 -34.29
C GLN A 169 -24.19 -21.77 -35.30
N SER A 170 -24.02 -22.59 -36.34
CA SER A 170 -25.16 -23.13 -37.11
C SER A 170 -25.84 -24.23 -36.30
N ASN A 171 -27.17 -24.34 -36.36
CA ASN A 171 -27.92 -25.42 -35.72
C ASN A 171 -28.75 -26.17 -36.74
N ILE A 172 -28.43 -27.45 -36.96
CA ILE A 172 -29.17 -28.32 -37.86
C ILE A 172 -29.92 -29.36 -37.03
N HIS A 173 -31.26 -29.34 -37.08
CA HIS A 173 -32.12 -30.29 -36.37
C HIS A 173 -33.00 -31.05 -37.36
N VAL A 174 -32.75 -32.36 -37.50
CA VAL A 174 -33.46 -33.21 -38.45
C VAL A 174 -33.92 -34.52 -37.82
N LYS A 175 -34.92 -35.22 -38.38
CA LYS A 175 -35.16 -36.62 -38.00
C LYS A 175 -34.27 -37.55 -38.81
N ASN A 176 -34.25 -37.41 -40.13
CA ASN A 176 -33.46 -38.24 -41.03
C ASN A 176 -32.43 -37.37 -41.76
N LEU A 177 -31.16 -37.76 -41.69
CA LEU A 177 -30.07 -37.17 -42.46
C LEU A 177 -29.52 -38.21 -43.44
N ILE A 178 -29.58 -37.90 -44.73
CA ILE A 178 -28.91 -38.67 -45.79
C ILE A 178 -27.89 -37.76 -46.45
N SER A 179 -26.63 -38.18 -46.40
CA SER A 179 -25.49 -37.40 -46.87
C SER A 179 -24.74 -38.18 -47.94
N LYS A 180 -24.57 -37.56 -49.11
CA LYS A 180 -23.61 -37.93 -50.14
C LYS A 180 -22.76 -36.71 -50.46
N ALA A 181 -21.49 -36.78 -50.09
CA ALA A 181 -20.51 -35.73 -50.34
C ALA A 181 -19.10 -36.33 -50.39
N ASN A 182 -18.12 -35.57 -50.87
CA ASN A 182 -16.71 -35.90 -50.63
C ASN A 182 -16.41 -35.77 -49.15
N ASP A 183 -16.62 -34.59 -48.56
CA ASP A 183 -16.38 -34.35 -47.14
C ASP A 183 -17.61 -33.76 -46.45
N VAL A 184 -17.81 -34.12 -45.19
CA VAL A 184 -18.77 -33.46 -44.30
C VAL A 184 -18.00 -32.78 -43.17
N ASN A 185 -18.10 -31.45 -43.11
CA ASN A 185 -17.38 -30.64 -42.12
C ASN A 185 -18.38 -29.91 -41.22
N ILE A 186 -18.30 -30.16 -39.91
CA ILE A 186 -19.11 -29.48 -38.89
C ILE A 186 -18.14 -28.67 -38.02
N ILE A 187 -18.13 -27.36 -38.19
CA ILE A 187 -17.13 -26.46 -37.60
C ILE A 187 -17.81 -25.45 -36.68
N GLY A 188 -17.48 -25.51 -35.38
CA GLY A 188 -18.11 -24.74 -34.30
C GLY A 188 -19.64 -24.70 -34.37
N SER A 189 -20.27 -25.80 -34.78
CA SER A 189 -21.69 -25.84 -35.12
C SER A 189 -22.36 -27.11 -34.59
N ASN A 190 -23.68 -27.11 -34.55
CA ASN A 190 -24.46 -28.16 -33.93
C ASN A 190 -25.28 -28.92 -34.98
N LEU A 191 -25.26 -30.25 -34.88
CA LEU A 191 -26.06 -31.14 -35.72
C LEU A 191 -26.77 -32.16 -34.84
N THR A 192 -28.09 -32.25 -34.94
CA THR A 192 -28.89 -33.26 -34.25
C THR A 192 -29.76 -34.00 -35.24
N ALA A 193 -29.65 -35.32 -35.30
CA ALA A 193 -30.47 -36.18 -36.13
C ALA A 193 -30.99 -37.41 -35.36
N GLN A 194 -32.14 -37.97 -35.73
CA GLN A 194 -32.56 -39.27 -35.18
C GLN A 194 -31.86 -40.39 -35.94
N ASN A 195 -31.96 -40.42 -37.26
CA ASN A 195 -31.33 -41.43 -38.11
C ASN A 195 -30.38 -40.75 -39.10
N GLY A 196 -29.15 -41.25 -39.19
CA GLY A 196 -28.15 -40.79 -40.15
C GLY A 196 -27.67 -41.92 -41.05
N LYS A 197 -27.53 -41.65 -42.35
CA LYS A 197 -26.80 -42.49 -43.30
C LYS A 197 -25.82 -41.60 -44.08
N ILE A 198 -24.53 -41.76 -43.81
CA ILE A 198 -23.46 -40.91 -44.32
C ILE A 198 -22.40 -41.80 -44.97
N ASP A 199 -22.14 -41.59 -46.27
CA ASP A 199 -21.07 -42.26 -47.03
C ASP A 199 -20.22 -41.17 -47.71
N VAL A 200 -19.03 -40.93 -47.16
CA VAL A 200 -18.15 -39.80 -47.49
C VAL A 200 -16.69 -40.24 -47.49
N LYS A 201 -15.75 -39.39 -47.91
CA LYS A 201 -14.31 -39.58 -47.70
C LYS A 201 -13.90 -39.14 -46.31
N HIS A 202 -14.20 -37.90 -45.92
CA HIS A 202 -13.88 -37.41 -44.58
C HIS A 202 -15.13 -36.91 -43.84
N PHE A 203 -15.28 -37.33 -42.58
CA PHE A 203 -16.30 -36.83 -41.67
C PHE A 203 -15.64 -36.10 -40.49
N ASN A 204 -15.72 -34.77 -40.49
CA ASN A 204 -14.97 -33.91 -39.60
C ASN A 204 -15.91 -33.12 -38.68
N ILE A 205 -15.69 -33.23 -37.37
CA ILE A 205 -16.35 -32.44 -36.33
C ILE A 205 -15.26 -31.64 -35.62
N ILE A 206 -15.19 -30.34 -35.86
CA ILE A 206 -14.07 -29.49 -35.46
C ILE A 206 -14.58 -28.30 -34.64
N ASP A 207 -13.80 -27.89 -33.64
CA ASP A 207 -14.03 -26.67 -32.87
C ASP A 207 -13.84 -25.40 -33.72
N ALA A 208 -14.57 -24.34 -33.39
CA ALA A 208 -14.28 -23.01 -33.89
C ALA A 208 -13.47 -22.21 -32.86
N HIS A 209 -12.93 -21.07 -33.27
CA HIS A 209 -12.17 -20.20 -32.37
C HIS A 209 -12.78 -18.82 -32.21
N GLN A 210 -13.09 -18.46 -30.97
CA GLN A 210 -13.35 -17.09 -30.55
C GLN A 210 -12.01 -16.37 -30.33
N LYS A 211 -11.84 -15.19 -30.93
CA LYS A 211 -10.59 -14.43 -30.84
C LYS A 211 -10.81 -13.09 -30.16
N THR A 212 -10.01 -12.77 -29.15
CA THR A 212 -10.02 -11.47 -28.47
C THR A 212 -8.63 -10.85 -28.49
N THR A 213 -8.52 -9.66 -29.07
CA THR A 213 -7.33 -8.81 -29.03
C THR A 213 -7.59 -7.61 -28.13
N ILE A 214 -6.68 -7.34 -27.19
CA ILE A 214 -6.74 -6.21 -26.28
C ILE A 214 -5.40 -5.45 -26.31
N ASP A 215 -5.44 -4.21 -26.77
CA ASP A 215 -4.32 -3.26 -26.68
C ASP A 215 -4.62 -2.24 -25.59
N ARG A 216 -3.73 -2.13 -24.61
CA ARG A 216 -3.83 -1.12 -23.54
C ARG A 216 -2.59 -0.24 -23.53
N TYR A 217 -2.81 1.06 -23.58
CA TYR A 217 -1.80 2.09 -23.44
C TYR A 217 -2.10 2.90 -22.19
N GLN A 218 -1.09 3.03 -21.33
CA GLN A 218 -1.14 3.91 -20.16
C GLN A 218 0.05 4.85 -20.20
N THR A 219 -0.18 6.13 -19.94
CA THR A 219 0.87 7.13 -19.78
C THR A 219 0.55 8.00 -18.58
N LYS A 220 1.53 8.18 -17.71
CA LYS A 220 1.49 9.15 -16.61
C LYS A 220 2.71 10.04 -16.73
N THR A 221 2.51 11.34 -16.74
CA THR A 221 3.60 12.34 -16.73
C THR A 221 3.35 13.30 -15.58
N GLN A 222 4.37 13.57 -14.78
CA GLN A 222 4.37 14.57 -13.72
C GLN A 222 5.61 15.45 -13.89
N ALA A 223 5.45 16.77 -13.95
CA ALA A 223 6.56 17.71 -14.11
C ALA A 223 6.28 18.98 -13.29
N GLY A 224 7.19 19.37 -12.40
CA GLY A 224 6.97 20.53 -11.53
C GLY A 224 7.95 20.61 -10.37
N LEU A 225 7.58 21.39 -9.35
CA LEU A 225 8.34 21.56 -8.11
C LEU A 225 7.70 20.75 -6.99
N GLU A 226 8.48 20.03 -6.21
CA GLU A 226 8.08 19.25 -5.04
C GLU A 226 8.85 19.78 -3.83
N VAL A 227 8.15 20.39 -2.88
CA VAL A 227 8.72 20.90 -1.62
C VAL A 227 8.21 20.03 -0.49
N GLY A 228 9.06 19.70 0.48
CA GLY A 228 8.57 18.95 1.61
C GLY A 228 9.63 18.38 2.52
N VAL A 229 9.15 17.53 3.41
CA VAL A 229 9.89 16.86 4.47
C VAL A 229 9.63 15.37 4.33
N ARG A 230 10.69 14.56 4.35
CA ARG A 230 10.63 13.10 4.36
C ARG A 230 11.33 12.58 5.59
N GLN A 231 10.70 11.64 6.31
CA GLN A 231 11.35 10.93 7.41
C GLN A 231 11.74 9.52 7.00
N HIS A 232 12.88 9.04 7.52
CA HIS A 232 13.41 7.71 7.20
C HIS A 232 13.13 6.67 8.29
N LEU A 233 12.41 7.05 9.36
CA LEU A 233 12.12 6.17 10.50
C LEU A 233 11.27 4.96 10.10
N SER A 234 10.19 5.19 9.36
CA SER A 234 9.28 4.12 8.93
C SER A 234 9.98 3.12 8.01
N ASP A 235 10.86 3.60 7.12
CA ASP A 235 11.68 2.76 6.25
C ASP A 235 12.66 1.89 7.07
N ALA A 236 13.23 2.43 8.14
CA ALA A 236 14.07 1.67 9.06
C ALA A 236 13.26 0.61 9.81
N ILE A 237 12.07 0.96 10.32
CA ILE A 237 11.18 0.02 11.04
C ILE A 237 10.72 -1.11 10.13
N ASP A 238 10.31 -0.82 8.90
CA ASP A 238 9.84 -1.83 7.95
C ASP A 238 10.97 -2.79 7.55
N ARG A 239 12.20 -2.29 7.40
CA ARG A 239 13.38 -3.15 7.15
C ARG A 239 13.72 -4.03 8.35
N VAL A 240 13.60 -3.52 9.57
CA VAL A 240 13.77 -4.31 10.80
C VAL A 240 12.69 -5.39 10.91
N LYS A 241 11.41 -5.06 10.64
CA LYS A 241 10.31 -6.03 10.63
C LYS A 241 10.53 -7.16 9.62
N ASN A 242 11.09 -6.84 8.46
CA ASN A 242 11.39 -7.83 7.42
C ASN A 242 12.49 -8.84 7.80
N ILE A 243 13.32 -8.56 8.81
CA ILE A 243 14.26 -9.54 9.38
C ILE A 243 13.51 -10.75 9.95
N LYS A 244 12.42 -10.52 10.68
CA LYS A 244 11.61 -11.58 11.32
C LYS A 244 10.94 -12.52 10.31
N ASN A 245 10.80 -12.09 9.05
CA ASN A 245 10.14 -12.87 7.99
C ASN A 245 11.11 -13.74 7.17
N SER A 246 12.43 -13.64 7.37
CA SER A 246 13.41 -14.44 6.64
C SER A 246 13.60 -15.83 7.26
N LYS A 247 13.37 -16.88 6.47
CA LYS A 247 13.47 -18.29 6.89
C LYS A 247 14.87 -18.92 6.72
N SER A 248 15.86 -18.20 6.18
CA SER A 248 17.23 -18.69 6.01
C SER A 248 18.21 -17.90 6.88
N GLY A 249 19.18 -18.59 7.49
CA GLY A 249 20.20 -17.95 8.34
C GLY A 249 20.99 -16.84 7.62
N SER A 250 21.29 -17.03 6.32
CA SER A 250 21.91 -15.99 5.48
C SER A 250 20.99 -14.81 5.18
N GLY A 251 19.68 -15.05 5.04
CA GLY A 251 18.67 -14.01 4.86
C GLY A 251 18.49 -13.16 6.13
N VAL A 252 18.54 -13.79 7.31
CA VAL A 252 18.50 -13.09 8.60
C VAL A 252 19.73 -12.21 8.78
N VAL A 253 20.94 -12.71 8.49
CA VAL A 253 22.18 -11.92 8.60
C VAL A 253 22.21 -10.75 7.62
N ALA A 254 21.88 -10.97 6.34
CA ALA A 254 21.83 -9.92 5.33
C ALA A 254 20.79 -8.83 5.63
N ASN A 255 19.60 -9.24 6.09
CA ASN A 255 18.54 -8.30 6.46
C ASN A 255 18.84 -7.58 7.77
N SER A 256 19.49 -8.23 8.73
CA SER A 256 19.95 -7.59 9.97
C SER A 256 21.00 -6.53 9.70
N LEU A 257 21.93 -6.80 8.76
CA LEU A 257 22.95 -5.87 8.33
C LEU A 257 22.37 -4.68 7.56
N ARG A 258 21.45 -4.91 6.61
CA ARG A 258 20.74 -3.83 5.90
C ARG A 258 19.87 -3.00 6.84
N ALA A 259 19.24 -3.63 7.82
CA ALA A 259 18.48 -2.92 8.83
C ALA A 259 19.40 -2.07 9.71
N TYR A 260 20.58 -2.60 10.08
CA TYR A 260 21.59 -1.84 10.80
C TYR A 260 22.09 -0.62 10.00
N GLU A 261 22.47 -0.80 8.73
CA GLU A 261 22.85 0.30 7.84
C GLU A 261 21.73 1.34 7.71
N THR A 262 20.48 0.89 7.64
CA THR A 262 19.32 1.80 7.56
C THR A 262 19.12 2.57 8.87
N VAL A 263 19.26 1.90 10.02
CA VAL A 263 19.18 2.55 11.35
C VAL A 263 20.33 3.54 11.53
N ASN A 264 21.54 3.20 11.09
CA ASN A 264 22.69 4.10 11.15
C ASN A 264 22.51 5.30 10.19
N SER A 265 22.05 5.05 8.96
CA SER A 265 21.70 6.09 8.00
C SER A 265 20.62 7.02 8.57
N PHE A 266 19.54 6.46 9.13
CA PHE A 266 18.50 7.22 9.85
C PHE A 266 19.10 8.04 10.99
N SER A 267 20.01 7.49 11.78
CA SER A 267 20.65 8.23 12.88
C SER A 267 21.49 9.43 12.41
N SER A 268 21.98 9.39 11.16
CA SER A 268 22.78 10.45 10.55
C SER A 268 21.96 11.48 9.78
N HIS A 269 20.87 11.03 9.14
CA HIS A 269 19.94 11.82 8.33
C HIS A 269 18.52 11.29 8.62
N PRO A 270 17.92 11.67 9.77
CA PRO A 270 16.62 11.11 10.18
C PRO A 270 15.47 11.67 9.35
N ILE A 271 15.67 12.89 8.85
CA ILE A 271 14.76 13.64 8.02
C ILE A 271 15.56 14.25 6.87
N ASP A 272 14.97 14.32 5.68
CA ASP A 272 15.43 15.19 4.60
C ASP A 272 14.37 16.26 4.35
N ALA A 273 14.78 17.53 4.24
CA ALA A 273 13.89 18.62 3.87
C ALA A 273 14.44 19.42 2.68
N GLY A 274 13.58 19.93 1.80
CA GLY A 274 14.04 20.74 0.68
C GLY A 274 13.07 20.88 -0.50
N VAL A 275 13.60 21.37 -1.62
CA VAL A 275 12.89 21.62 -2.89
C VAL A 275 13.49 20.77 -4.01
N ASN A 276 12.64 20.07 -4.76
CA ASN A 276 13.01 19.29 -5.94
C ASN A 276 12.27 19.80 -7.18
N ALA A 277 12.97 20.07 -8.27
CA ALA A 277 12.39 20.00 -9.61
C ALA A 277 12.28 18.52 -10.00
N VAL A 278 11.07 18.05 -10.31
CA VAL A 278 10.81 16.64 -10.64
C VAL A 278 10.24 16.50 -12.04
N TYR A 279 10.70 15.49 -12.76
CA TYR A 279 10.12 15.01 -14.00
C TYR A 279 9.97 13.49 -13.92
N ARG A 280 8.73 13.01 -13.89
CA ARG A 280 8.40 11.58 -13.82
C ARG A 280 7.54 11.21 -15.02
N LYS A 281 7.93 10.19 -15.78
CA LYS A 281 7.18 9.68 -16.92
C LYS A 281 7.12 8.16 -16.87
N ASP A 282 5.92 7.64 -16.76
CA ASP A 282 5.61 6.22 -16.80
C ASP A 282 4.79 5.92 -18.05
N LYS A 283 5.26 4.98 -18.87
CA LYS A 283 4.54 4.47 -20.04
C LYS A 283 4.44 2.96 -19.91
N LYS A 284 3.24 2.44 -20.16
CA LYS A 284 2.97 1.01 -20.24
C LYS A 284 2.14 0.71 -21.48
N HIS A 285 2.58 -0.26 -22.26
CA HIS A 285 1.87 -0.82 -23.39
C HIS A 285 1.71 -2.31 -23.15
N SER A 286 0.49 -2.83 -23.25
CA SER A 286 0.26 -4.28 -23.23
C SER A 286 -0.66 -4.68 -24.38
N ASN A 287 -0.22 -5.65 -25.16
CA ASN A 287 -1.01 -6.33 -26.18
C ASN A 287 -1.34 -7.73 -25.68
N THR A 288 -2.60 -8.14 -25.76
CA THR A 288 -3.05 -9.49 -25.42
C THR A 288 -3.86 -10.05 -26.58
N VAL A 289 -3.52 -11.23 -27.05
CA VAL A 289 -4.29 -11.99 -28.05
C VAL A 289 -4.68 -13.30 -27.41
N ALA A 290 -5.98 -13.53 -27.26
CA ALA A 290 -6.54 -14.78 -26.77
C ALA A 290 -7.37 -15.44 -27.87
N SER A 291 -7.24 -16.75 -28.01
CA SER A 291 -8.05 -17.62 -28.86
C SER A 291 -8.66 -18.69 -27.97
N LYS A 292 -9.99 -18.81 -27.95
CA LYS A 292 -10.71 -19.81 -27.18
C LYS A 292 -11.41 -20.77 -28.14
N SER A 293 -11.19 -22.07 -27.93
CA SER A 293 -11.92 -23.14 -28.62
C SER A 293 -13.40 -23.15 -28.23
N VAL A 294 -14.27 -23.34 -29.21
CA VAL A 294 -15.73 -23.45 -29.10
C VAL A 294 -16.15 -24.72 -29.80
N ALA A 295 -16.62 -25.70 -29.03
CA ALA A 295 -16.98 -27.02 -29.52
C ALA A 295 -18.11 -26.98 -30.57
N SER A 296 -18.07 -27.96 -31.48
CA SER A 296 -19.25 -28.44 -32.19
C SER A 296 -19.96 -29.51 -31.36
N ASP A 297 -21.30 -29.55 -31.40
CA ASP A 297 -22.09 -30.60 -30.74
C ASP A 297 -22.89 -31.40 -31.77
N VAL A 298 -22.50 -32.67 -31.98
CA VAL A 298 -23.11 -33.56 -32.97
C VAL A 298 -23.77 -34.74 -32.28
N LYS A 299 -25.06 -34.95 -32.54
CA LYS A 299 -25.89 -35.95 -31.87
C LYS A 299 -26.73 -36.76 -32.85
N PHE A 300 -26.65 -38.08 -32.74
CA PHE A 300 -27.49 -39.02 -33.47
C PHE A 300 -28.25 -39.92 -32.50
N LYS A 301 -29.39 -40.48 -32.91
CA LYS A 301 -29.94 -41.66 -32.24
C LYS A 301 -29.37 -42.93 -32.88
N LYS A 302 -29.44 -43.04 -34.20
CA LYS A 302 -28.82 -44.10 -34.99
C LYS A 302 -28.01 -43.50 -36.12
N LEU A 303 -26.75 -43.90 -36.28
CA LEU A 303 -25.89 -43.46 -37.37
C LEU A 303 -25.19 -44.65 -38.03
N SER A 304 -25.33 -44.77 -39.34
CA SER A 304 -24.42 -45.54 -40.19
C SER A 304 -23.49 -44.57 -40.90
N LEU A 305 -22.20 -44.63 -40.54
CA LEU A 305 -21.15 -43.78 -41.07
C LEU A 305 -20.09 -44.63 -41.75
N LYS A 306 -19.84 -44.35 -43.03
CA LYS A 306 -18.74 -44.90 -43.81
C LYS A 306 -17.84 -43.76 -44.28
N SER A 307 -16.55 -43.82 -43.92
CA SER A 307 -15.56 -42.79 -44.28
C SER A 307 -14.16 -43.35 -44.46
N ASP A 308 -13.28 -42.68 -45.19
CA ASP A 308 -11.84 -42.95 -45.09
C ASP A 308 -11.30 -42.45 -43.75
N THR A 309 -11.65 -41.23 -43.32
CA THR A 309 -11.29 -40.69 -42.01
C THR A 309 -12.49 -40.09 -41.29
N THR A 310 -12.59 -40.35 -40.00
CA THR A 310 -13.47 -39.63 -39.07
C THR A 310 -12.64 -38.85 -38.06
N LEU A 311 -12.81 -37.53 -37.98
CA LEU A 311 -12.11 -36.65 -37.05
C LEU A 311 -13.08 -35.96 -36.09
N VAL A 312 -12.80 -36.03 -34.79
CA VAL A 312 -13.48 -35.24 -33.76
C VAL A 312 -12.43 -34.40 -33.02
N GLN A 313 -12.39 -33.09 -33.27
CA GLN A 313 -11.43 -32.17 -32.67
C GLN A 313 -12.14 -31.11 -31.81
N GLY A 314 -11.77 -31.01 -30.53
CA GLY A 314 -12.28 -30.02 -29.57
C GLY A 314 -13.79 -29.98 -29.42
N SER A 315 -14.46 -31.06 -29.82
CA SER A 315 -15.90 -31.11 -30.06
C SER A 315 -16.52 -32.35 -29.42
N ASN A 316 -17.84 -32.36 -29.34
CA ASN A 316 -18.60 -33.47 -28.79
C ASN A 316 -19.37 -34.19 -29.90
N PHE A 317 -19.25 -35.51 -29.91
CA PHE A 317 -20.00 -36.40 -30.77
C PHE A 317 -20.73 -37.44 -29.93
N SER A 318 -22.01 -37.67 -30.19
CA SER A 318 -22.76 -38.70 -29.48
C SER A 318 -23.76 -39.45 -30.35
N SER A 319 -23.96 -40.74 -30.06
CA SER A 319 -24.96 -41.59 -30.71
C SER A 319 -25.52 -42.65 -29.76
N ASP A 320 -26.79 -43.05 -29.86
CA ASP A 320 -27.26 -44.24 -29.16
C ASP A 320 -26.73 -45.50 -29.86
N ASP A 321 -26.92 -45.62 -31.18
CA ASP A 321 -26.39 -46.69 -32.02
C ASP A 321 -25.45 -46.08 -33.08
N LEU A 322 -24.19 -46.51 -33.14
CA LEU A 322 -23.22 -46.09 -34.16
C LEU A 322 -22.63 -47.31 -34.87
N ALA A 323 -22.88 -47.42 -36.17
CA ALA A 323 -22.15 -48.33 -37.06
C ALA A 323 -21.12 -47.52 -37.86
N LEU A 324 -19.86 -47.59 -37.43
CA LEU A 324 -18.73 -46.86 -38.04
C LEU A 324 -17.86 -47.82 -38.84
N LYS A 325 -17.70 -47.53 -40.13
CA LYS A 325 -16.70 -48.17 -40.98
C LYS A 325 -15.72 -47.11 -41.49
N THR A 326 -14.50 -47.10 -40.95
CA THR A 326 -13.51 -46.10 -41.37
C THR A 326 -12.07 -46.61 -41.37
N LYS A 327 -11.17 -46.02 -42.17
CA LYS A 327 -9.75 -46.40 -42.09
C LYS A 327 -9.10 -45.75 -40.88
N GLU A 328 -9.32 -44.45 -40.69
CA GLU A 328 -8.75 -43.70 -39.56
C GLU A 328 -9.84 -43.04 -38.70
N PHE A 329 -9.79 -43.27 -37.39
CA PHE A 329 -10.63 -42.57 -36.41
C PHE A 329 -9.78 -41.74 -35.46
N ILE A 330 -9.92 -40.42 -35.51
CA ILE A 330 -9.05 -39.46 -34.83
C ILE A 330 -9.87 -38.63 -33.85
N VAL A 331 -9.48 -38.58 -32.58
CA VAL A 331 -10.11 -37.77 -31.53
C VAL A 331 -9.06 -36.85 -30.89
N LYS A 332 -9.17 -35.54 -31.08
CA LYS A 332 -8.17 -34.55 -30.67
C LYS A 332 -8.74 -33.45 -29.78
N ALA A 333 -7.96 -32.97 -28.82
CA ALA A 333 -8.38 -31.83 -27.99
C ALA A 333 -8.46 -30.53 -28.81
N GLY A 334 -9.41 -29.68 -28.42
CA GLY A 334 -9.51 -28.30 -28.89
C GLY A 334 -8.44 -27.45 -28.23
N LYS A 335 -7.90 -26.49 -28.96
CA LYS A 335 -6.74 -25.68 -28.52
C LYS A 335 -7.15 -24.24 -28.24
N SER A 336 -6.96 -23.79 -27.00
CA SER A 336 -7.09 -22.39 -26.60
C SER A 336 -5.71 -21.80 -26.33
N THR A 337 -5.44 -20.59 -26.81
CA THR A 337 -4.16 -19.90 -26.62
C THR A 337 -4.37 -18.51 -26.04
N MET A 338 -3.41 -18.03 -25.25
CA MET A 338 -3.34 -16.63 -24.82
C MET A 338 -1.90 -16.18 -24.85
N HIS A 339 -1.65 -15.04 -25.48
CA HIS A 339 -0.34 -14.44 -25.57
C HIS A 339 -0.44 -12.97 -25.16
N THR A 340 0.37 -12.57 -24.17
CA THR A 340 0.41 -11.22 -23.63
C THR A 340 1.84 -10.68 -23.64
N LYS A 341 2.04 -9.61 -24.43
CA LYS A 341 3.27 -8.81 -24.42
C LYS A 341 3.04 -7.53 -23.67
N THR A 342 3.93 -7.19 -22.73
CA THR A 342 3.91 -5.94 -22.00
C THR A 342 5.26 -5.26 -22.04
N ASP A 343 5.29 -4.04 -22.56
CA ASP A 343 6.43 -3.14 -22.52
C ASP A 343 6.14 -1.98 -21.57
N GLY A 344 7.07 -1.70 -20.67
CA GLY A 344 7.01 -0.60 -19.71
C GLY A 344 8.29 0.21 -19.74
N SER A 345 8.17 1.52 -19.59
CA SER A 345 9.29 2.41 -19.38
C SER A 345 8.95 3.45 -18.32
N LYS A 346 9.80 3.59 -17.31
CA LYS A 346 9.71 4.65 -16.31
C LYS A 346 10.97 5.48 -16.34
N VAL A 347 10.82 6.79 -16.41
CA VAL A 347 11.90 7.76 -16.29
C VAL A 347 11.56 8.67 -15.11
N ASP A 348 12.41 8.71 -14.10
CA ASP A 348 12.29 9.68 -13.01
C ASP A 348 13.58 10.50 -12.94
N GLY A 349 13.47 11.79 -13.24
CA GLY A 349 14.50 12.79 -12.98
C GLY A 349 14.09 13.66 -11.81
N SER A 350 15.02 13.93 -10.91
CA SER A 350 14.87 14.92 -9.85
C SER A 350 16.15 15.72 -9.74
N LEU A 351 16.03 17.04 -9.68
CA LEU A 351 17.10 17.94 -9.33
C LEU A 351 16.66 18.73 -8.11
N GLY A 352 17.34 18.61 -6.98
CA GLY A 352 16.90 19.34 -5.80
C GLY A 352 17.92 19.51 -4.69
N LEU A 353 17.56 20.38 -3.76
CA LEU A 353 18.40 20.89 -2.68
C LEU A 353 18.00 20.26 -1.33
N TYR A 354 17.80 18.94 -1.28
CA TYR A 354 17.52 18.23 -0.02
C TYR A 354 18.84 17.85 0.69
N GLY A 355 18.90 18.03 2.02
CA GLY A 355 19.93 17.44 2.88
C GLY A 355 21.31 18.09 2.88
N THR A 356 21.70 18.78 1.80
CA THR A 356 22.98 19.51 1.76
C THR A 356 22.84 20.73 0.86
N LYS A 357 23.58 21.81 1.14
CA LYS A 357 23.70 23.00 0.26
C LYS A 357 24.23 22.69 -1.14
N LEU A 358 24.47 21.42 -1.46
CA LEU A 358 25.05 20.91 -2.69
C LEU A 358 23.93 20.13 -3.40
N GLY A 359 23.34 20.72 -4.45
CA GLY A 359 22.22 20.13 -5.17
C GLY A 359 22.44 18.68 -5.60
N ARG A 360 21.45 17.85 -5.36
CA ARG A 360 21.39 16.44 -5.77
C ARG A 360 20.69 16.35 -7.12
N LEU A 361 21.41 15.90 -8.14
CA LEU A 361 20.85 15.46 -9.41
C LEU A 361 20.67 13.94 -9.36
N GLY A 362 19.45 13.45 -9.54
CA GLY A 362 19.13 12.04 -9.65
C GLY A 362 18.37 11.77 -10.94
N VAL A 363 18.88 10.86 -11.78
CA VAL A 363 18.16 10.39 -12.96
C VAL A 363 18.07 8.87 -12.88
N SER A 364 16.85 8.37 -12.90
CA SER A 364 16.55 6.95 -13.02
C SER A 364 15.82 6.66 -14.33
N LYS A 365 16.16 5.52 -14.92
CA LYS A 365 15.42 4.94 -16.04
C LYS A 365 15.26 3.47 -15.78
N SER A 366 14.03 2.97 -15.87
CA SER A 366 13.73 1.54 -15.85
C SER A 366 12.90 1.15 -17.06
N LEU A 367 13.16 -0.05 -17.54
CA LEU A 367 12.52 -0.71 -18.67
C LEU A 367 12.04 -2.06 -18.18
N LEU A 368 10.77 -2.36 -18.47
CA LEU A 368 10.16 -3.66 -18.19
C LEU A 368 9.73 -4.25 -19.53
N LYS A 369 10.12 -5.50 -19.77
CA LYS A 369 9.56 -6.32 -20.85
C LYS A 369 9.03 -7.61 -20.22
N SER A 370 7.79 -7.92 -20.47
CA SER A 370 7.16 -9.17 -20.07
C SER A 370 6.51 -9.81 -21.28
N ASP A 371 6.71 -11.11 -21.41
CA ASP A 371 6.07 -11.95 -22.41
C ASP A 371 5.46 -13.15 -21.69
N ALA A 372 4.19 -13.43 -21.94
CA ALA A 372 3.47 -14.53 -21.33
C ALA A 372 2.64 -15.23 -22.39
N GLU A 373 2.92 -16.52 -22.59
CA GLU A 373 2.20 -17.40 -23.50
C GLU A 373 1.59 -18.54 -22.70
N SER A 374 0.34 -18.87 -22.98
CA SER A 374 -0.29 -20.07 -22.46
C SER A 374 -1.08 -20.77 -23.55
N THR A 375 -1.07 -22.11 -23.49
CA THR A 375 -1.90 -22.97 -24.31
C THR A 375 -2.64 -23.92 -23.38
N ASN A 376 -3.96 -23.94 -23.48
CA ASN A 376 -4.82 -24.86 -22.76
C ASN A 376 -5.58 -25.71 -23.78
N TYR A 377 -5.65 -27.00 -23.52
CA TYR A 377 -6.37 -27.97 -24.31
C TYR A 377 -7.66 -28.37 -23.59
N THR A 378 -8.70 -28.63 -24.37
CA THR A 378 -9.99 -29.12 -23.88
C THR A 378 -10.32 -30.40 -24.64
N ASN A 379 -10.59 -31.48 -23.92
CA ASN A 379 -10.79 -32.78 -24.53
C ASN A 379 -11.97 -32.77 -25.50
N ALA A 380 -11.82 -33.52 -26.59
CA ALA A 380 -12.96 -33.94 -27.40
C ALA A 380 -13.65 -35.14 -26.74
N HIS A 381 -14.98 -35.23 -26.90
CA HIS A 381 -15.76 -36.31 -26.31
C HIS A 381 -16.55 -37.06 -27.38
N VAL A 382 -16.42 -38.38 -27.40
CA VAL A 382 -17.23 -39.29 -28.21
C VAL A 382 -18.01 -40.18 -27.25
N LYS A 383 -19.34 -40.08 -27.24
CA LYS A 383 -20.20 -40.88 -26.37
C LYS A 383 -21.17 -41.73 -27.17
N VAL A 384 -21.04 -43.04 -27.09
CA VAL A 384 -21.84 -43.97 -27.87
C VAL A 384 -22.44 -45.03 -26.95
N ASN A 385 -23.71 -45.39 -27.07
CA ASN A 385 -24.20 -46.53 -26.26
C ASN A 385 -23.78 -47.85 -26.92
N ASN A 386 -24.24 -48.13 -28.14
CA ASN A 386 -23.88 -49.31 -28.93
C ASN A 386 -22.95 -48.91 -30.10
N PHE A 387 -21.66 -49.21 -29.97
CA PHE A 387 -20.64 -48.85 -30.95
C PHE A 387 -20.19 -50.08 -31.75
N GLN A 388 -20.67 -50.21 -32.98
CA GLN A 388 -20.20 -51.19 -33.95
C GLN A 388 -19.06 -50.57 -34.77
N ALA A 389 -17.83 -50.94 -34.47
CA ALA A 389 -16.61 -50.37 -35.02
C ALA A 389 -15.92 -51.31 -36.02
N ASN A 390 -15.64 -50.82 -37.23
CA ASN A 390 -14.75 -51.45 -38.19
C ASN A 390 -13.73 -50.40 -38.63
N ILE A 391 -12.64 -50.32 -37.86
CA ILE A 391 -11.62 -49.28 -37.94
C ILE A 391 -10.24 -49.91 -38.16
N ASP A 392 -9.45 -49.38 -39.10
CA ASP A 392 -8.08 -49.85 -39.34
C ASP A 392 -7.07 -49.21 -38.36
N LYS A 393 -7.27 -47.95 -37.98
CA LYS A 393 -6.41 -47.19 -37.06
C LYS A 393 -7.18 -46.16 -36.25
N THR A 394 -6.88 -46.05 -34.96
CA THR A 394 -7.46 -45.08 -34.02
C THR A 394 -6.38 -44.22 -33.35
N GLU A 395 -6.53 -42.89 -33.38
CA GLU A 395 -5.63 -41.94 -32.70
C GLU A 395 -6.43 -41.05 -31.74
N ILE A 396 -6.03 -41.01 -30.47
CA ILE A 396 -6.64 -40.15 -29.45
C ILE A 396 -5.55 -39.26 -28.84
N GLU A 397 -5.68 -37.93 -28.99
CA GLU A 397 -4.79 -36.95 -28.38
C GLU A 397 -5.58 -35.87 -27.64
N GLY A 398 -5.78 -36.04 -26.33
CA GLY A 398 -6.68 -35.19 -25.55
C GLY A 398 -8.15 -35.45 -25.90
N GLY A 399 -8.59 -36.69 -25.76
CA GLY A 399 -9.93 -37.11 -26.16
C GLY A 399 -10.44 -38.27 -25.31
N ASN A 400 -11.76 -38.37 -25.19
CA ASN A 400 -12.41 -39.46 -24.48
C ASN A 400 -13.43 -40.15 -25.37
N ILE A 401 -13.38 -41.47 -25.40
CA ILE A 401 -14.42 -42.32 -26.00
C ILE A 401 -15.11 -43.08 -24.87
N ASP A 402 -16.41 -42.89 -24.73
CA ASP A 402 -17.26 -43.58 -23.76
C ASP A 402 -18.27 -44.44 -24.52
N ALA A 403 -18.10 -45.76 -24.43
CA ALA A 403 -18.96 -46.74 -25.10
C ALA A 403 -19.55 -47.72 -24.08
N GLN A 404 -20.89 -47.86 -24.03
CA GLN A 404 -21.51 -48.87 -23.16
C GLN A 404 -21.25 -50.29 -23.69
N VAL A 405 -21.40 -50.47 -25.00
CA VAL A 405 -21.10 -51.70 -25.73
C VAL A 405 -20.23 -51.34 -26.93
N LEU A 406 -19.05 -51.95 -27.04
CA LEU A 406 -18.15 -51.81 -28.19
C LEU A 406 -17.99 -53.18 -28.86
N GLU A 407 -18.46 -53.29 -30.10
CA GLU A 407 -18.41 -54.51 -30.92
C GLU A 407 -17.60 -54.25 -32.19
N GLY A 408 -16.61 -55.10 -32.48
CA GLY A 408 -15.77 -55.01 -33.69
C GLY A 408 -14.32 -54.60 -33.43
N SER A 409 -13.62 -54.11 -34.45
CA SER A 409 -12.19 -53.79 -34.40
C SER A 409 -11.96 -52.27 -34.41
N MET A 410 -11.12 -51.80 -33.48
CA MET A 410 -10.61 -50.41 -33.43
C MET A 410 -9.26 -50.24 -34.16
N GLY A 411 -8.69 -51.34 -34.66
CA GLY A 411 -7.42 -51.34 -35.40
C GLY A 411 -6.21 -50.95 -34.55
N ASP A 412 -5.20 -50.34 -35.18
CA ASP A 412 -4.01 -49.83 -34.49
C ASP A 412 -4.37 -48.61 -33.63
N LEU A 413 -4.29 -48.74 -32.30
CA LEU A 413 -4.68 -47.68 -31.37
C LEU A 413 -3.46 -46.93 -30.79
N SER A 414 -3.47 -45.59 -30.84
CA SER A 414 -2.54 -44.71 -30.10
C SER A 414 -3.30 -43.71 -29.24
N ILE A 415 -3.10 -43.72 -27.91
CA ILE A 415 -3.71 -42.76 -26.97
C ILE A 415 -2.63 -41.90 -26.30
N LYS A 416 -2.78 -40.57 -26.37
CA LYS A 416 -1.88 -39.55 -25.81
C LYS A 416 -2.68 -38.46 -25.09
N ASN A 417 -2.09 -37.83 -24.08
CA ASN A 417 -2.67 -36.64 -23.46
C ASN A 417 -2.28 -35.35 -24.20
N ALA A 418 -3.23 -34.44 -24.35
CA ALA A 418 -2.95 -33.08 -24.76
C ALA A 418 -2.29 -32.27 -23.61
N LYS A 419 -1.32 -31.42 -23.95
CA LYS A 419 -0.39 -30.81 -22.97
C LYS A 419 -0.64 -29.32 -22.80
N ASN A 420 -1.12 -28.93 -21.63
CA ASN A 420 -1.23 -27.51 -21.28
C ASN A 420 0.16 -26.94 -21.04
N SER A 421 0.36 -25.68 -21.43
CA SER A 421 1.64 -25.00 -21.24
C SER A 421 1.47 -23.55 -20.82
N LEU A 422 2.41 -23.07 -20.02
CA LEU A 422 2.55 -21.68 -19.61
C LEU A 422 4.03 -21.33 -19.66
N LYS A 423 4.36 -20.36 -20.51
CA LYS A 423 5.68 -19.75 -20.60
C LYS A 423 5.56 -18.29 -20.21
N VAL A 424 6.21 -17.90 -19.13
CA VAL A 424 6.31 -16.51 -18.71
C VAL A 424 7.78 -16.12 -18.73
N SER A 425 8.11 -15.03 -19.38
CA SER A 425 9.43 -14.42 -19.31
C SER A 425 9.28 -12.95 -18.94
N GLN A 426 10.08 -12.51 -17.98
CA GLN A 426 10.16 -11.12 -17.58
C GLN A 426 11.60 -10.68 -17.57
N ASN A 427 11.84 -9.48 -18.08
CA ASN A 427 13.14 -8.85 -18.11
C ASN A 427 12.95 -7.40 -17.69
N ALA A 428 13.46 -7.06 -16.52
CA ALA A 428 13.50 -5.69 -16.06
C ALA A 428 14.95 -5.22 -16.01
N LYS A 429 15.21 -4.06 -16.60
CA LYS A 429 16.50 -3.38 -16.52
C LYS A 429 16.25 -1.98 -16.01
N GLY A 430 17.09 -1.50 -15.11
CA GLY A 430 17.05 -0.11 -14.71
C GLY A 430 18.40 0.37 -14.23
N GLY A 431 18.56 1.69 -14.27
CA GLY A 431 19.72 2.37 -13.76
C GLY A 431 19.30 3.62 -13.02
N TYR A 432 20.08 3.96 -12.01
CA TYR A 432 19.97 5.21 -11.28
C TYR A 432 21.37 5.82 -11.19
N VAL A 433 21.48 7.06 -11.62
CA VAL A 433 22.68 7.86 -11.43
C VAL A 433 22.30 9.03 -10.54
N SER A 434 23.06 9.21 -9.47
CA SER A 434 22.97 10.37 -8.59
C SER A 434 24.33 11.02 -8.39
N GLY A 435 24.33 12.34 -8.38
CA GLY A 435 25.52 13.17 -8.20
C GLY A 435 25.20 14.43 -7.42
N GLY A 436 26.19 14.89 -6.66
CA GLY A 436 26.20 16.21 -6.05
C GLY A 436 27.37 17.04 -6.57
N VAL A 437 27.49 18.28 -6.10
CA VAL A 437 28.52 19.24 -6.54
C VAL A 437 29.96 18.76 -6.21
N ASN A 438 30.12 17.79 -5.30
CA ASN A 438 31.41 17.16 -4.95
C ASN A 438 31.66 15.80 -5.64
N GLY A 439 30.89 15.46 -6.70
CA GLY A 439 31.09 14.26 -7.50
C GLY A 439 29.88 13.31 -7.57
N ILE A 440 30.03 12.20 -8.31
CA ILE A 440 29.01 11.16 -8.46
C ILE A 440 28.84 10.44 -7.12
N GLY A 441 27.72 10.68 -6.43
CA GLY A 441 27.43 10.15 -5.10
C GLY A 441 26.78 8.76 -5.08
N GLY A 442 26.31 8.26 -6.22
CA GLY A 442 25.68 6.95 -6.31
C GLY A 442 25.35 6.53 -7.73
N PHE A 443 26.01 5.49 -8.25
CA PHE A 443 25.60 4.74 -9.43
C PHE A 443 24.98 3.42 -9.01
N SER A 444 23.81 3.09 -9.55
CA SER A 444 23.32 1.72 -9.51
C SER A 444 22.71 1.28 -10.83
N ALA A 445 22.94 0.02 -11.18
CA ALA A 445 22.32 -0.63 -12.32
C ALA A 445 21.77 -1.97 -11.86
N HIS A 446 20.53 -2.27 -12.18
CA HIS A 446 19.92 -3.56 -11.90
C HIS A 446 19.40 -4.18 -13.18
N LYS A 447 19.60 -5.49 -13.30
CA LYS A 447 19.02 -6.33 -14.34
C LYS A 447 18.43 -7.55 -13.65
N SER A 448 17.14 -7.75 -13.81
CA SER A 448 16.47 -8.96 -13.39
C SER A 448 15.86 -9.67 -14.59
N LYS A 449 16.01 -10.99 -14.63
CA LYS A 449 15.36 -11.86 -15.57
C LYS A 449 14.71 -12.98 -14.79
N SER A 450 13.40 -13.15 -14.94
CA SER A 450 12.69 -14.31 -14.45
C SER A 450 12.04 -15.04 -15.62
N SER A 451 12.00 -16.36 -15.52
CA SER A 451 11.27 -17.20 -16.46
C SER A 451 10.60 -18.34 -15.72
N VAL A 452 9.37 -18.62 -16.09
CA VAL A 452 8.61 -19.78 -15.65
C VAL A 452 8.23 -20.54 -16.91
N ASP A 453 8.57 -21.82 -16.94
CA ASP A 453 8.07 -22.77 -17.95
C ASP A 453 7.36 -23.88 -17.20
N LYS A 454 6.07 -24.04 -17.46
CA LYS A 454 5.21 -25.04 -16.84
C LYS A 454 4.47 -25.79 -17.94
N VAL A 455 4.57 -27.11 -17.92
CA VAL A 455 3.75 -28.02 -18.73
C VAL A 455 2.99 -28.93 -17.78
N TRP A 456 1.71 -29.16 -18.01
CA TRP A 456 0.87 -30.03 -17.19
C TRP A 456 -0.28 -30.62 -18.01
N VAL A 457 -1.03 -31.54 -17.41
CA VAL A 457 -2.23 -32.14 -17.99
C VAL A 457 -3.39 -31.99 -17.03
N ASP A 458 -4.44 -31.27 -17.46
CA ASP A 458 -5.67 -31.11 -16.66
C ASP A 458 -6.65 -32.26 -16.91
N GLN A 459 -6.73 -32.75 -18.14
CA GLN A 459 -7.67 -33.79 -18.57
C GLN A 459 -6.91 -34.96 -19.20
N VAL A 460 -7.26 -36.18 -18.82
CA VAL A 460 -6.59 -37.40 -19.29
C VAL A 460 -7.41 -38.02 -20.41
N SER A 461 -6.74 -38.42 -21.49
CA SER A 461 -7.35 -39.17 -22.57
C SER A 461 -7.58 -40.61 -22.16
N GLY A 462 -8.65 -41.22 -22.65
CA GLY A 462 -8.95 -42.60 -22.35
C GLY A 462 -10.13 -43.14 -23.12
N ILE A 463 -10.27 -44.46 -23.09
CA ILE A 463 -11.41 -45.19 -23.62
C ILE A 463 -12.05 -45.95 -22.46
N ASN A 464 -13.36 -45.78 -22.31
CA ASN A 464 -14.19 -46.60 -21.44
C ASN A 464 -15.02 -47.54 -22.33
N ALA A 465 -14.73 -48.85 -22.27
CA ALA A 465 -15.39 -49.86 -23.09
C ALA A 465 -15.24 -51.27 -22.48
N GLU A 466 -16.17 -52.18 -22.78
CA GLU A 466 -16.17 -53.54 -22.24
C GLU A 466 -15.15 -54.51 -22.90
N LYS A 467 -14.58 -54.24 -24.11
CA LYS A 467 -13.58 -55.14 -24.79
C LYS A 467 -12.51 -54.42 -25.67
N SER A 468 -11.23 -54.85 -25.48
CA SER A 468 -9.94 -54.80 -26.25
C SER A 468 -9.26 -53.52 -26.77
N LEU A 469 -7.91 -53.37 -26.64
CA LEU A 469 -7.04 -52.25 -27.13
C LEU A 469 -5.50 -52.62 -27.29
N ASN A 470 -4.57 -51.69 -27.68
CA ASN A 470 -3.14 -51.98 -28.05
C ASN A 470 -1.95 -51.04 -27.55
N GLU A 471 -1.99 -49.70 -27.39
CA GLU A 471 -0.83 -48.85 -26.92
C GLU A 471 -1.23 -47.69 -25.97
N LEU A 472 -0.39 -47.34 -24.96
CA LEU A 472 -0.63 -46.26 -23.98
C LEU A 472 0.59 -45.40 -23.60
N ASP A 473 0.42 -44.07 -23.61
CA ASP A 473 1.43 -43.07 -23.19
C ASP A 473 0.86 -42.07 -22.16
N GLY A 474 1.07 -42.37 -20.87
CA GLY A 474 0.61 -41.55 -19.73
C GLY A 474 -0.92 -41.43 -19.60
N THR A 475 -1.67 -42.39 -20.11
CA THR A 475 -3.14 -42.38 -20.23
C THR A 475 -3.76 -43.53 -19.44
N TYR A 476 -5.10 -43.65 -19.41
CA TYR A 476 -5.76 -44.81 -18.82
C TYR A 476 -6.78 -45.48 -19.75
N ILE A 477 -6.88 -46.80 -19.62
CA ILE A 477 -8.01 -47.60 -20.09
C ILE A 477 -8.68 -48.18 -18.85
N SER A 478 -10.00 -48.03 -18.76
CA SER A 478 -10.76 -48.66 -17.69
C SER A 478 -12.08 -49.17 -18.20
N ASN A 479 -12.55 -50.27 -17.62
CA ASN A 479 -13.97 -50.62 -17.67
C ASN A 479 -14.56 -50.20 -16.32
N VAL A 480 -15.41 -49.17 -16.32
CA VAL A 480 -16.06 -48.68 -15.09
C VAL A 480 -17.56 -48.69 -15.24
N ASP A 481 -18.26 -49.03 -14.16
CA ASP A 481 -19.71 -48.90 -14.12
C ASP A 481 -20.14 -47.41 -14.19
N LYS A 482 -21.45 -47.19 -14.32
CA LYS A 482 -22.06 -45.85 -14.31
C LYS A 482 -21.73 -44.98 -13.08
N ASN A 483 -21.16 -45.55 -12.02
CA ASN A 483 -20.75 -44.88 -10.79
C ASN A 483 -19.23 -44.66 -10.70
N GLY A 484 -18.47 -45.03 -11.74
CA GLY A 484 -17.01 -44.92 -11.76
C GLY A 484 -16.28 -46.07 -11.03
N LYS A 485 -16.98 -47.16 -10.70
CA LYS A 485 -16.37 -48.33 -10.06
C LYS A 485 -15.78 -49.25 -11.13
N VAL A 486 -14.50 -49.58 -10.98
CA VAL A 486 -13.79 -50.52 -11.89
C VAL A 486 -14.50 -51.88 -11.92
N LEU A 487 -14.76 -52.37 -13.14
CA LEU A 487 -15.34 -53.68 -13.43
C LEU A 487 -14.24 -54.64 -13.95
N PRO A 488 -14.20 -55.91 -13.51
CA PRO A 488 -13.09 -56.83 -13.79
C PRO A 488 -13.13 -57.51 -15.18
N ASN A 489 -14.05 -57.12 -16.06
CA ASN A 489 -14.35 -57.81 -17.32
C ASN A 489 -13.71 -57.15 -18.56
N LEU A 490 -12.64 -56.37 -18.40
CA LEU A 490 -11.87 -55.87 -19.54
C LEU A 490 -11.06 -57.02 -20.15
N HIS A 491 -11.39 -57.47 -21.37
CA HIS A 491 -10.58 -58.43 -22.12
C HIS A 491 -9.80 -57.71 -23.23
N PHE A 492 -8.48 -57.82 -23.22
CA PHE A 492 -7.57 -57.09 -24.08
C PHE A 492 -6.68 -58.04 -24.86
N HIS A 493 -6.72 -58.00 -26.20
CA HIS A 493 -5.88 -58.83 -27.06
C HIS A 493 -5.06 -57.95 -28.00
N THR A 494 -3.73 -58.08 -27.96
CA THR A 494 -2.81 -57.31 -28.81
C THR A 494 -1.60 -58.12 -29.27
N ASN A 495 -1.04 -57.77 -30.44
CA ASN A 495 0.25 -58.30 -30.84
C ASN A 495 1.42 -57.63 -30.07
N GLU A 496 1.33 -56.34 -29.73
CA GLU A 496 2.38 -55.60 -29.01
C GLU A 496 1.78 -54.46 -28.17
N LEU A 497 2.06 -54.44 -26.86
CA LEU A 497 1.63 -53.41 -25.91
C LEU A 497 2.81 -52.52 -25.49
N ILE A 498 2.78 -51.24 -25.87
CA ILE A 498 3.78 -50.26 -25.44
C ILE A 498 3.18 -49.38 -24.33
N LEU A 499 3.84 -49.34 -23.16
CA LEU A 499 3.44 -48.57 -21.98
C LEU A 499 4.52 -47.54 -21.64
N LYS A 500 4.17 -46.26 -21.71
CA LYS A 500 5.08 -45.16 -21.37
C LYS A 500 4.51 -44.30 -20.25
N ASP A 501 5.26 -44.16 -19.16
CA ASP A 501 4.99 -43.15 -18.13
C ASP A 501 5.44 -41.78 -18.61
N HIS A 502 4.62 -40.75 -18.41
CA HIS A 502 4.93 -39.41 -18.88
C HIS A 502 5.32 -38.47 -17.74
N LYS A 503 6.50 -37.84 -17.85
CA LYS A 503 7.06 -36.92 -16.83
C LYS A 503 6.93 -35.46 -17.27
N TYR A 504 6.25 -34.66 -16.46
CA TYR A 504 6.08 -33.22 -16.62
C TYR A 504 7.05 -32.46 -15.72
N LYS A 505 7.66 -31.39 -16.23
CA LYS A 505 8.60 -30.55 -15.48
C LYS A 505 8.07 -29.12 -15.42
N GLN A 506 7.94 -28.60 -14.21
CA GLN A 506 7.83 -27.16 -13.99
C GLN A 506 9.23 -26.65 -13.64
N THR A 507 9.72 -25.67 -14.39
CA THR A 507 10.98 -24.99 -14.07
C THR A 507 10.72 -23.51 -13.86
N SER A 508 11.19 -22.98 -12.73
CA SER A 508 11.30 -21.55 -12.54
C SER A 508 12.75 -21.16 -12.38
N LYS A 509 13.14 -20.06 -13.02
CA LYS A 509 14.48 -19.47 -12.93
C LYS A 509 14.31 -17.99 -12.65
N SER A 510 14.97 -17.50 -11.62
CA SER A 510 15.10 -16.07 -11.34
C SER A 510 16.57 -15.72 -11.21
N ASN A 511 17.01 -14.74 -11.98
CA ASN A 511 18.35 -14.16 -11.89
C ASN A 511 18.21 -12.66 -11.70
N SER A 512 18.72 -12.13 -10.59
CA SER A 512 18.90 -10.69 -10.42
C SER A 512 20.39 -10.37 -10.23
N ILE A 513 20.83 -9.29 -10.89
CA ILE A 513 22.15 -8.72 -10.71
C ILE A 513 21.94 -7.22 -10.45
N GLY A 514 22.35 -6.75 -9.28
CA GLY A 514 22.43 -5.35 -8.92
C GLY A 514 23.88 -4.93 -8.75
N PHE A 515 24.25 -3.79 -9.34
CA PHE A 515 25.50 -3.09 -9.12
C PHE A 515 25.17 -1.81 -8.35
N GLY A 516 25.83 -1.59 -7.21
CA GLY A 516 25.84 -0.32 -6.48
C GLY A 516 27.27 0.18 -6.32
N THR A 517 27.46 1.38 -5.77
CA THR A 517 28.78 1.99 -5.59
C THR A 517 29.76 1.14 -4.79
N ASN A 518 29.29 0.31 -3.86
CA ASN A 518 30.14 -0.51 -2.97
C ASN A 518 29.72 -2.00 -2.87
N SER A 519 28.79 -2.48 -3.71
CA SER A 519 28.34 -3.89 -3.62
C SER A 519 27.79 -4.43 -4.94
N ILE A 520 27.94 -5.75 -5.10
CA ILE A 520 27.33 -6.54 -6.19
C ILE A 520 26.37 -7.53 -5.53
N ASP A 521 25.07 -7.38 -5.75
CA ASP A 521 24.06 -8.33 -5.29
C ASP A 521 23.71 -9.28 -6.44
N ARG A 522 23.95 -10.58 -6.24
CA ARG A 522 23.62 -11.64 -7.20
C ARG A 522 22.70 -12.63 -6.52
N SER A 523 21.44 -12.66 -6.95
CA SER A 523 20.52 -13.72 -6.57
C SER A 523 20.22 -14.62 -7.78
N LYS A 524 20.36 -15.93 -7.57
CA LYS A 524 19.94 -16.95 -8.52
C LYS A 524 19.05 -17.94 -7.79
N GLY A 525 17.79 -18.01 -8.17
CA GLY A 525 16.84 -19.00 -7.69
C GLY A 525 16.45 -19.94 -8.81
N SER A 526 16.39 -21.24 -8.52
CA SER A 526 15.75 -22.21 -9.41
C SER A 526 14.96 -23.22 -8.60
N THR A 527 13.72 -23.46 -9.00
CA THR A 527 12.91 -24.56 -8.46
C THR A 527 12.43 -25.43 -9.60
N ASN A 528 12.51 -26.74 -9.39
CA ASN A 528 12.02 -27.76 -10.31
C ASN A 528 11.02 -28.64 -9.57
N GLN A 529 9.83 -28.79 -10.13
CA GLN A 529 8.83 -29.75 -9.69
C GLN A 529 8.58 -30.74 -10.83
N THR A 530 8.43 -32.02 -10.50
CA THR A 530 8.16 -33.06 -11.49
C THR A 530 6.89 -33.82 -11.10
N GLU A 531 5.96 -33.90 -12.05
CA GLU A 531 4.75 -34.72 -11.96
C GLU A 531 4.88 -35.86 -12.96
N THR A 532 4.55 -37.09 -12.58
CA THR A 532 4.54 -38.26 -13.46
C THR A 532 3.11 -38.75 -13.58
N ILE A 533 2.63 -38.96 -14.81
CA ILE A 533 1.37 -39.63 -15.07
C ILE A 533 1.69 -41.01 -15.64
N LYS A 534 1.24 -42.07 -14.96
CA LYS A 534 1.52 -43.45 -15.34
C LYS A 534 0.53 -43.96 -16.37
N ALA A 535 1.01 -44.78 -17.31
CA ALA A 535 0.12 -45.52 -18.21
C ALA A 535 -0.64 -46.59 -17.39
N THR A 536 -1.97 -46.49 -17.34
CA THR A 536 -2.81 -47.28 -16.43
C THR A 536 -3.84 -48.13 -17.18
N ILE A 537 -3.91 -49.43 -16.89
CA ILE A 537 -5.00 -50.31 -17.35
C ILE A 537 -5.63 -50.93 -16.12
N THR A 538 -6.94 -50.76 -15.90
CA THR A 538 -7.62 -51.33 -14.72
C THR A 538 -7.77 -52.85 -14.81
N ASP A 539 -8.46 -53.49 -13.85
CA ASP A 539 -8.58 -54.94 -13.76
C ASP A 539 -9.23 -55.59 -15.01
N GLY A 540 -8.65 -56.71 -15.46
CA GLY A 540 -9.02 -57.42 -16.68
C GLY A 540 -7.91 -58.30 -17.26
N GLU A 541 -8.26 -59.16 -18.21
CA GLU A 541 -7.37 -60.07 -18.92
C GLU A 541 -6.61 -59.33 -20.04
N ILE A 542 -5.27 -59.39 -20.03
CA ILE A 542 -4.41 -58.83 -21.09
C ILE A 542 -3.69 -60.00 -21.76
N ASP A 543 -4.08 -60.30 -22.98
CA ASP A 543 -3.43 -61.23 -23.89
C ASP A 543 -2.56 -60.44 -24.88
N SER A 544 -1.26 -60.28 -24.55
CA SER A 544 -0.28 -59.62 -25.43
C SER A 544 0.86 -60.56 -25.76
N LYS A 545 1.27 -60.64 -27.04
CA LYS A 545 2.47 -61.42 -27.41
C LYS A 545 3.78 -60.75 -26.94
N ASN A 546 3.79 -59.42 -26.80
CA ASN A 546 4.94 -58.64 -26.32
C ASN A 546 4.45 -57.40 -25.55
N THR A 547 4.99 -57.13 -24.35
CA THR A 547 4.70 -55.90 -23.57
C THR A 547 6.01 -55.17 -23.26
N ILE A 548 6.09 -53.87 -23.61
CA ILE A 548 7.25 -53.00 -23.40
C ILE A 548 6.87 -51.88 -22.42
N GLY A 549 7.37 -51.93 -21.17
CA GLY A 549 7.17 -50.91 -20.14
C GLY A 549 6.63 -51.47 -18.81
N SER A 550 6.36 -50.59 -17.84
CA SER A 550 5.78 -50.95 -16.54
C SER A 550 4.29 -50.63 -16.47
N LEU A 551 3.46 -51.64 -16.20
CA LEU A 551 2.00 -51.51 -16.14
C LEU A 551 1.53 -51.03 -14.76
N ASN A 552 0.79 -49.91 -14.72
CA ASN A 552 0.06 -49.49 -13.53
C ASN A 552 -1.38 -50.05 -13.57
N ARG A 553 -1.81 -50.76 -12.52
CA ARG A 553 -3.19 -51.28 -12.37
C ARG A 553 -4.06 -50.43 -11.44
N ASP A 554 -3.44 -49.49 -10.73
CA ASP A 554 -4.07 -48.72 -9.65
C ASP A 554 -4.38 -47.29 -10.12
N ILE A 555 -5.66 -46.99 -10.32
CA ILE A 555 -6.10 -45.68 -10.83
C ILE A 555 -5.77 -44.53 -9.87
N ASP A 556 -5.71 -44.81 -8.56
CA ASP A 556 -5.38 -43.82 -7.53
C ASP A 556 -3.88 -43.47 -7.53
N LYS A 557 -3.03 -44.35 -8.09
CA LYS A 557 -1.58 -44.12 -8.28
C LYS A 557 -1.22 -43.65 -9.68
N MET A 558 -2.20 -43.28 -10.50
CA MET A 558 -1.98 -42.75 -11.85
C MET A 558 -1.15 -41.45 -11.84
N ARG A 559 -1.21 -40.64 -10.77
CA ARG A 559 -0.45 -39.39 -10.64
C ARG A 559 0.51 -39.41 -9.45
N GLU A 560 1.79 -39.14 -9.71
CA GLU A 560 2.81 -38.99 -8.68
C GLU A 560 3.52 -37.63 -8.78
N THR A 561 3.60 -36.89 -7.67
CA THR A 561 4.31 -35.59 -7.61
C THR A 561 5.55 -35.69 -6.74
N SER A 562 6.71 -35.33 -7.28
CA SER A 562 7.97 -35.23 -6.51
C SER A 562 8.49 -33.78 -6.46
N LYS A 563 8.88 -33.33 -5.26
CA LYS A 563 9.53 -32.03 -4.99
C LYS A 563 11.01 -32.26 -4.68
N LYS A 564 11.93 -31.65 -5.44
CA LYS A 564 13.35 -31.55 -5.04
C LYS A 564 13.71 -30.14 -4.54
N SER A 565 14.53 -30.11 -3.49
CA SER A 565 14.81 -28.96 -2.63
C SER A 565 15.74 -27.89 -3.24
N HIS A 566 15.75 -26.73 -2.58
CA HIS A 566 16.40 -25.48 -2.96
C HIS A 566 17.94 -25.53 -2.78
N LYS A 567 18.69 -24.85 -3.65
CA LYS A 567 20.10 -24.48 -3.41
C LYS A 567 20.18 -23.01 -3.01
N ASN A 568 20.69 -22.73 -1.81
CA ASN A 568 20.89 -21.38 -1.28
C ASN A 568 22.23 -20.77 -1.72
N SER A 569 22.23 -19.44 -1.85
CA SER A 569 23.30 -18.56 -2.27
C SER A 569 24.36 -18.31 -1.19
N THR A 570 25.62 -18.17 -1.61
CA THR A 570 26.74 -17.61 -0.83
C THR A 570 26.77 -16.08 -0.95
N MET A 571 27.06 -15.40 0.17
CA MET A 571 27.16 -13.93 0.26
C MET A 571 28.59 -13.57 0.68
N HIS A 572 29.18 -12.56 0.03
CA HIS A 572 30.46 -11.98 0.43
C HIS A 572 30.19 -10.67 1.17
N LEU A 573 30.65 -10.58 2.42
CA LEU A 573 30.52 -9.41 3.29
C LEU A 573 31.70 -8.45 3.09
N SER A 574 31.46 -7.15 3.26
CA SER A 574 32.46 -6.09 3.17
C SER A 574 33.29 -5.95 4.47
N LYS A 575 34.40 -5.20 4.42
CA LYS A 575 35.26 -4.96 5.60
C LYS A 575 34.57 -4.19 6.73
N GLN A 576 33.53 -3.40 6.44
CA GLN A 576 32.75 -2.68 7.46
C GLN A 576 31.79 -3.63 8.21
N ASP A 577 31.27 -4.64 7.53
CA ASP A 577 30.39 -5.67 8.10
C ASP A 577 31.13 -6.55 9.12
N ILE A 578 32.43 -6.75 8.91
CA ILE A 578 33.32 -7.49 9.82
C ILE A 578 33.60 -6.69 11.10
N ALA A 579 33.57 -5.34 11.05
CA ALA A 579 33.79 -4.51 12.24
C ALA A 579 32.56 -4.53 13.18
N LEU A 580 31.36 -4.66 12.63
CA LEU A 580 30.10 -4.72 13.40
C LEU A 580 29.97 -5.99 14.26
N ILE A 581 30.49 -7.09 13.73
CA ILE A 581 30.50 -8.41 14.40
C ILE A 581 31.56 -8.42 15.51
N LYS A 582 32.61 -7.60 15.41
CA LYS A 582 33.74 -7.58 16.34
C LYS A 582 33.47 -6.84 17.66
N ASP A 583 32.67 -5.78 17.67
CA ASP A 583 32.31 -5.04 18.90
C ASP A 583 30.90 -4.42 18.84
N PRO A 584 29.85 -5.26 19.01
CA PRO A 584 28.45 -4.82 18.91
C PRO A 584 28.08 -3.75 19.95
N SER A 585 28.67 -3.83 21.14
CA SER A 585 28.34 -2.99 22.29
C SER A 585 28.72 -1.53 22.06
N LYS A 586 29.92 -1.28 21.53
CA LYS A 586 30.40 0.08 21.21
C LYS A 586 29.54 0.75 20.15
N GLU A 587 29.09 -0.01 19.16
CA GLU A 587 28.31 0.50 18.05
C GLU A 587 26.82 0.72 18.40
N ILE A 588 26.24 -0.13 19.24
CA ILE A 588 24.91 0.08 19.84
C ILE A 588 24.90 1.36 20.68
N GLN A 589 25.96 1.63 21.46
CA GLN A 589 26.08 2.87 22.23
C GLN A 589 26.20 4.10 21.32
N ARG A 590 26.90 4.00 20.19
CA ARG A 590 26.98 5.07 19.18
C ARG A 590 25.60 5.38 18.57
N VAL A 591 24.85 4.34 18.19
CA VAL A 591 23.48 4.49 17.67
C VAL A 591 22.58 5.11 18.73
N LYS A 592 22.62 4.62 19.98
CA LYS A 592 21.83 5.16 21.10
C LYS A 592 22.14 6.64 21.38
N GLY A 593 23.41 7.05 21.26
CA GLY A 593 23.84 8.44 21.33
C GLY A 593 23.27 9.30 20.19
N ASN A 594 23.39 8.84 18.94
CA ASN A 594 22.82 9.54 17.79
C ASN A 594 21.29 9.66 17.85
N LEU A 595 20.60 8.65 18.39
CA LEU A 595 19.14 8.67 18.57
C LEU A 595 18.67 9.77 19.54
N LYS A 596 19.49 10.18 20.52
CA LYS A 596 19.18 11.31 21.42
C LYS A 596 19.20 12.67 20.72
N ASP A 597 19.92 12.74 19.59
CA ASP A 597 20.10 13.97 18.80
C ASP A 597 19.15 14.04 17.59
N VAL A 598 18.29 13.04 17.36
CA VAL A 598 17.42 12.95 16.17
C VAL A 598 16.48 14.15 16.05
N GLY A 599 15.88 14.61 17.14
CA GLY A 599 15.03 15.81 17.14
C GLY A 599 15.81 17.07 16.74
N LEU A 600 17.01 17.27 17.30
CA LEU A 600 17.88 18.39 16.98
C LEU A 600 18.38 18.33 15.52
N ALA A 601 18.72 17.13 15.03
CA ALA A 601 19.12 16.92 13.63
C ALA A 601 17.99 17.28 12.66
N ALA A 602 16.77 16.82 12.95
CA ALA A 602 15.57 17.12 12.18
C ALA A 602 15.28 18.63 12.13
N HIS A 603 15.34 19.32 13.27
CA HIS A 603 15.11 20.76 13.34
C HIS A 603 16.17 21.55 12.56
N VAL A 604 17.45 21.22 12.72
CA VAL A 604 18.55 21.86 11.98
C VAL A 604 18.39 21.67 10.46
N GLU A 605 17.98 20.47 10.04
CA GLU A 605 17.70 20.15 8.64
C GLU A 605 16.56 21.00 8.06
N ILE A 606 15.46 21.12 8.80
CA ILE A 606 14.27 21.91 8.40
C ILE A 606 14.60 23.40 8.32
N LEU A 607 15.21 23.97 9.37
CA LEU A 607 15.58 25.39 9.39
C LEU A 607 16.55 25.75 8.27
N LYS A 608 17.49 24.86 7.93
CA LYS A 608 18.44 25.13 6.86
C LYS A 608 17.81 25.01 5.48
N ASN A 609 17.06 23.94 5.22
CA ASN A 609 16.78 23.50 3.86
C ASN A 609 15.33 23.74 3.40
N LEU A 610 14.37 24.04 4.28
CA LEU A 610 13.05 24.51 3.84
C LEU A 610 13.05 26.02 3.52
N PRO A 611 12.33 26.45 2.47
CA PRO A 611 12.06 27.86 2.23
C PRO A 611 11.19 28.45 3.35
N SER A 612 11.49 29.66 3.81
CA SER A 612 10.73 30.34 4.88
C SER A 612 10.60 31.84 4.66
N ALA A 613 9.42 32.42 4.93
CA ALA A 613 9.25 33.87 4.89
C ALA A 613 10.05 34.59 6.00
N SER A 614 10.36 33.93 7.12
CA SER A 614 11.16 34.51 8.20
C SER A 614 12.61 34.80 7.79
N LYS A 615 13.20 34.01 6.88
CA LYS A 615 14.55 34.23 6.34
C LYS A 615 14.67 35.53 5.52
N VAL A 616 13.54 36.04 5.02
CA VAL A 616 13.46 37.25 4.21
C VAL A 616 13.54 38.52 5.07
N GLY A 617 13.05 38.48 6.32
CA GLY A 617 13.07 39.62 7.25
C GLY A 617 14.48 40.04 7.69
N ASP A 618 15.42 39.09 7.70
CA ASP A 618 16.80 39.29 8.14
C ASP A 618 17.77 39.65 6.98
N GLY A 619 17.24 39.92 5.78
CA GLY A 619 18.04 40.23 4.58
C GLY A 619 18.78 39.03 3.95
N LYS A 620 18.51 37.81 4.42
CA LYS A 620 19.23 36.57 4.03
C LYS A 620 18.45 35.62 3.10
N GLY A 621 17.19 35.94 2.77
CA GLY A 621 16.31 35.08 1.99
C GLY A 621 16.39 35.28 0.47
N ASP A 622 16.35 34.19 -0.29
CA ASP A 622 16.40 34.20 -1.75
C ASP A 622 15.00 34.33 -2.41
N MET A 623 14.91 34.22 -3.74
CA MET A 623 13.64 34.30 -4.48
C MET A 623 12.67 33.15 -4.15
N ILE A 624 13.20 31.97 -3.81
CA ILE A 624 12.44 30.78 -3.42
C ILE A 624 11.85 31.00 -2.03
N ASP A 625 12.62 31.54 -1.08
CA ASP A 625 12.13 31.96 0.25
C ASP A 625 11.00 32.99 0.14
N LYS A 626 11.15 33.99 -0.74
CA LYS A 626 10.16 35.07 -0.92
C LYS A 626 8.84 34.61 -1.52
N THR A 627 8.87 33.61 -2.40
CA THR A 627 7.68 33.19 -3.19
C THR A 627 7.07 31.91 -2.65
N VAL A 628 7.89 30.87 -2.48
CA VAL A 628 7.47 29.55 -2.01
C VAL A 628 7.32 29.55 -0.49
N GLY A 629 8.24 30.18 0.25
CA GLY A 629 8.18 30.30 1.72
C GLY A 629 6.90 31.00 2.18
N LYS A 630 6.60 32.20 1.65
CA LYS A 630 5.34 32.92 1.96
C LYS A 630 4.07 32.11 1.65
N ALA A 631 4.08 31.33 0.56
CA ALA A 631 2.95 30.48 0.21
C ALA A 631 2.79 29.29 1.16
N LEU A 632 3.90 28.66 1.57
CA LEU A 632 3.93 27.59 2.56
C LEU A 632 3.47 28.06 3.94
N ASP A 633 3.96 29.22 4.40
CA ASP A 633 3.60 29.81 5.70
C ASP A 633 2.12 30.27 5.70
N LYS A 634 1.61 30.79 4.58
CA LYS A 634 0.18 31.10 4.46
C LYS A 634 -0.69 29.84 4.43
N LEU A 635 -0.27 28.79 3.71
CA LEU A 635 -0.96 27.49 3.67
C LEU A 635 -0.91 26.77 5.01
N ASN A 636 0.14 26.97 5.80
CA ASN A 636 0.26 26.46 7.16
C ASN A 636 -0.95 26.91 8.02
N GLY A 637 -1.27 28.20 8.03
CA GLY A 637 -2.44 28.72 8.74
C GLY A 637 -3.77 28.07 8.32
N TYR A 638 -3.97 27.79 7.03
CA TYR A 638 -5.19 27.12 6.53
C TYR A 638 -5.22 25.61 6.74
N THR A 639 -4.06 24.97 6.89
CA THR A 639 -3.95 23.51 7.05
C THR A 639 -3.79 23.09 8.50
N LEU A 640 -3.92 24.02 9.46
CA LEU A 640 -3.78 23.77 10.89
C LEU A 640 -2.45 23.06 11.24
N GLY A 641 -1.37 23.38 10.51
CA GLY A 641 -0.05 22.78 10.74
C GLY A 641 0.29 21.50 9.96
N LEU A 642 -0.55 21.07 9.01
CA LEU A 642 -0.26 19.89 8.20
C LEU A 642 0.76 20.14 7.07
N SER A 643 0.85 21.39 6.58
CA SER A 643 1.77 21.79 5.51
C SER A 643 3.24 21.78 5.97
N PRO A 644 4.20 21.37 5.12
CA PRO A 644 5.62 21.44 5.46
C PRO A 644 6.11 22.90 5.40
N ALA A 645 6.15 23.57 6.55
CA ALA A 645 6.67 24.94 6.68
C ALA A 645 7.72 25.02 7.80
N ALA A 646 8.64 25.98 7.70
CA ALA A 646 9.63 26.24 8.74
C ALA A 646 8.97 26.73 10.05
N GLU A 647 7.87 27.48 9.95
CA GLU A 647 7.09 27.96 11.10
C GLU A 647 6.49 26.81 11.94
N THR A 648 6.18 25.67 11.32
CA THR A 648 5.71 24.44 11.99
C THR A 648 6.79 23.40 12.24
N ASP A 649 8.05 23.76 12.02
CA ASP A 649 9.16 22.80 12.02
C ASP A 649 8.85 21.55 11.15
N GLY A 650 8.28 21.71 9.96
CA GLY A 650 7.99 20.59 9.05
C GLY A 650 6.70 19.80 9.32
N GLY A 651 5.89 20.22 10.29
CA GLY A 651 4.53 19.71 10.55
C GLY A 651 4.49 18.26 11.07
N VAL A 652 3.38 17.55 10.79
CA VAL A 652 3.10 16.19 11.32
C VAL A 652 4.20 15.15 11.02
N VAL A 653 5.04 15.35 10.01
CA VAL A 653 6.11 14.40 9.65
C VAL A 653 7.35 14.52 10.54
N LYS A 654 7.75 15.73 10.96
CA LYS A 654 8.72 15.89 12.06
C LYS A 654 8.12 15.29 13.33
N GLN A 655 6.82 15.50 13.54
CA GLN A 655 6.16 15.11 14.77
C GLN A 655 6.25 13.62 15.08
N ILE A 656 6.20 12.75 14.07
CA ILE A 656 6.38 11.32 14.29
C ILE A 656 7.77 11.03 14.84
N ALA A 657 8.82 11.60 14.26
CA ALA A 657 10.19 11.42 14.74
C ALA A 657 10.38 12.00 16.16
N THR A 658 9.85 13.18 16.45
CA THR A 658 9.95 13.81 17.79
C THR A 658 9.10 13.08 18.83
N GLN A 659 7.93 12.55 18.49
CA GLN A 659 7.14 11.69 19.38
C GLN A 659 7.91 10.44 19.83
N PHE A 660 8.77 9.89 18.98
CA PHE A 660 9.60 8.72 19.34
C PHE A 660 10.90 9.10 20.06
N PHE A 661 11.56 10.20 19.71
CA PHE A 661 12.93 10.49 20.22
C PHE A 661 13.05 11.76 21.07
N GLY A 662 12.07 12.65 20.97
CA GLY A 662 11.98 13.94 21.67
C GLY A 662 12.80 15.03 21.00
N ASP A 663 12.39 16.28 21.19
CA ASP A 663 13.13 17.47 20.73
C ASP A 663 12.97 18.65 21.69
N ASN A 664 12.92 18.37 22.99
CA ASN A 664 12.80 19.44 23.98
C ASN A 664 14.04 20.34 23.90
N ARG A 665 13.79 21.65 23.84
CA ARG A 665 14.80 22.69 23.94
C ARG A 665 14.95 23.06 25.40
N LEU A 666 16.10 22.72 25.96
CA LEU A 666 16.50 23.22 27.27
C LEU A 666 17.14 24.59 27.10
N MET A 667 16.67 25.55 27.88
CA MET A 667 17.21 26.90 27.99
C MET A 667 17.46 27.23 29.46
N ILE A 668 18.41 28.12 29.73
CA ILE A 668 18.63 28.68 31.07
C ILE A 668 18.14 30.12 31.06
N THR A 669 17.31 30.47 32.04
CA THR A 669 16.87 31.84 32.34
C THR A 669 17.68 32.38 33.50
N ALA A 670 18.13 33.64 33.42
CA ALA A 670 18.86 34.31 34.49
C ALA A 670 18.60 35.83 34.53
N HIS A 671 18.41 36.40 35.72
CA HIS A 671 18.29 37.84 35.94
C HIS A 671 19.54 38.63 35.55
N SER A 672 20.71 38.00 35.66
CA SER A 672 22.01 38.61 35.40
C SER A 672 22.75 37.87 34.30
N LYS A 673 23.32 38.63 33.36
CA LYS A 673 24.20 38.11 32.30
C LYS A 673 25.44 37.44 32.90
N GLU A 674 25.97 38.02 33.98
CA GLU A 674 27.16 37.54 34.69
C GLU A 674 26.95 36.13 35.25
N LYS A 675 25.73 35.79 35.68
CA LYS A 675 25.39 34.45 36.17
C LYS A 675 25.55 33.40 35.06
N LEU A 676 25.07 33.67 33.85
CA LEU A 676 25.25 32.79 32.68
C LEU A 676 26.72 32.69 32.23
N LEU A 677 27.47 33.80 32.32
CA LEU A 677 28.91 33.80 32.02
C LEU A 677 29.71 32.93 33.00
N LYS A 678 29.40 32.98 34.30
CA LYS A 678 30.04 32.12 35.33
C LYS A 678 29.79 30.63 35.07
N MET A 679 28.62 30.29 34.52
CA MET A 679 28.31 28.94 34.05
C MET A 679 29.16 28.47 32.86
N GLY A 680 29.99 29.33 32.28
CA GLY A 680 30.86 29.03 31.13
C GLY A 680 30.17 29.17 29.78
N ILE A 681 29.02 29.84 29.74
CA ILE A 681 28.27 30.06 28.49
C ILE A 681 28.92 31.20 27.71
N SER A 682 29.09 31.02 26.40
CA SER A 682 29.72 32.03 25.55
C SER A 682 28.85 33.29 25.43
N PRO A 683 29.42 34.51 25.44
CA PRO A 683 28.66 35.74 25.26
C PRO A 683 27.75 35.76 24.01
N ARG A 684 28.14 35.08 22.93
CA ARG A 684 27.36 34.98 21.69
C ARG A 684 26.12 34.09 21.81
N ASP A 685 26.09 33.24 22.82
CA ASP A 685 25.01 32.28 23.09
C ASP A 685 24.08 32.79 24.21
N ILE A 686 24.19 34.07 24.57
CA ILE A 686 23.38 34.74 25.59
C ILE A 686 22.60 35.88 24.93
N LYS A 687 21.27 35.92 25.14
CA LYS A 687 20.36 36.94 24.59
C LYS A 687 19.63 37.65 25.72
N LYS A 688 19.56 38.98 25.67
CA LYS A 688 18.64 39.76 26.52
C LYS A 688 17.25 39.71 25.91
N VAL A 689 16.23 39.53 26.74
CA VAL A 689 14.84 39.50 26.30
C VAL A 689 14.03 40.47 27.13
N ASP A 690 13.35 41.38 26.44
CA ASP A 690 12.40 42.33 27.00
C ASP A 690 11.01 42.00 26.41
N LEU A 691 10.13 41.40 27.22
CA LEU A 691 8.83 40.88 26.79
C LEU A 691 7.67 41.76 27.29
N VAL A 692 6.67 41.93 26.43
CA VAL A 692 5.43 42.65 26.73
C VAL A 692 4.23 41.85 26.24
N LEU A 693 3.12 41.94 26.96
CA LEU A 693 1.84 41.39 26.53
C LEU A 693 1.05 42.45 25.77
N THR A 694 0.56 42.13 24.57
CA THR A 694 -0.36 43.00 23.81
C THR A 694 -1.70 42.31 23.55
N LYS A 695 -2.65 42.99 22.91
CA LYS A 695 -3.91 42.38 22.46
C LYS A 695 -3.69 41.18 21.52
N ASP A 696 -2.62 41.18 20.72
CA ASP A 696 -2.30 40.09 19.79
C ASP A 696 -1.37 39.01 20.41
N GLY A 697 -1.14 39.04 21.74
CA GLY A 697 -0.27 38.10 22.46
C GLY A 697 1.10 38.67 22.87
N VAL A 698 2.01 37.79 23.30
CA VAL A 698 3.36 38.18 23.80
C VAL A 698 4.28 38.56 22.65
N LYS A 699 4.87 39.75 22.74
CA LYS A 699 5.83 40.29 21.77
C LYS A 699 7.10 40.78 22.48
N ARG A 700 8.19 40.92 21.74
CA ARG A 700 9.36 41.67 22.25
C ARG A 700 9.00 43.15 22.28
N ALA A 701 9.42 43.85 23.33
CA ALA A 701 9.11 45.27 23.51
C ALA A 701 9.48 46.15 22.30
N GLN A 702 10.58 45.80 21.62
CA GLN A 702 11.08 46.49 20.42
C GLN A 702 10.26 46.22 19.14
N ASP A 703 9.47 45.13 19.10
CA ASP A 703 8.68 44.72 17.93
C ASP A 703 7.26 45.35 17.96
N VAL A 704 6.90 46.03 19.06
CA VAL A 704 5.60 46.70 19.23
C VAL A 704 5.67 48.12 18.68
N LYS A 705 4.92 48.39 17.60
CA LYS A 705 4.91 49.69 16.91
C LYS A 705 4.20 50.80 17.69
N ASN A 706 3.19 50.46 18.50
CA ASN A 706 2.41 51.41 19.29
C ASN A 706 2.45 51.03 20.77
N LYS A 707 3.03 51.90 21.60
CA LYS A 707 3.18 51.65 23.04
C LYS A 707 1.85 51.50 23.78
N ASN A 708 0.77 52.07 23.25
CA ASN A 708 -0.58 51.96 23.83
C ASN A 708 -1.19 50.56 23.65
N ASP A 709 -0.60 49.69 22.81
CA ASP A 709 -1.04 48.30 22.67
C ASP A 709 -0.48 47.39 23.78
N ILE A 710 0.41 47.89 24.65
CA ILE A 710 1.02 47.13 25.76
C ILE A 710 0.05 47.07 26.95
N LYS A 711 -0.37 45.85 27.30
CA LYS A 711 -1.23 45.55 28.46
C LYS A 711 -0.41 45.28 29.73
N ASP A 712 0.72 44.59 29.58
CA ASP A 712 1.62 44.24 30.69
C ASP A 712 3.08 44.20 30.22
N ARG A 713 4.01 44.49 31.14
CA ARG A 713 5.46 44.48 30.92
C ARG A 713 6.16 43.80 32.09
N LEU A 714 6.83 42.69 31.81
CA LEU A 714 7.66 41.98 32.78
C LEU A 714 9.09 42.55 32.84
N PRO A 715 9.82 42.28 33.94
CA PRO A 715 11.23 42.65 34.02
C PRO A 715 12.09 41.94 32.96
N SER A 716 13.12 42.64 32.49
CA SER A 716 14.13 42.10 31.58
C SER A 716 14.80 40.86 32.15
N LEU A 717 15.09 39.88 31.29
CA LEU A 717 15.81 38.66 31.68
C LEU A 717 16.82 38.24 30.60
N TRP A 718 17.84 37.49 31.00
CA TRP A 718 18.85 36.93 30.11
C TRP A 718 18.60 35.46 29.90
N ILE A 719 18.60 35.02 28.63
CA ILE A 719 18.41 33.61 28.29
C ILE A 719 19.59 33.09 27.48
N THR A 720 19.81 31.79 27.53
CA THR A 720 20.61 31.09 26.52
C THR A 720 19.94 31.12 25.16
N ASP A 721 20.72 31.08 24.08
CA ASP A 721 20.23 31.10 22.71
C ASP A 721 19.14 30.01 22.46
N PRO A 722 17.87 30.40 22.17
CA PRO A 722 16.77 29.47 21.97
C PRO A 722 16.94 28.58 20.72
N ASP A 723 17.83 28.94 19.80
CA ASP A 723 18.16 28.14 18.60
C ASP A 723 19.19 27.03 18.90
N LYS A 724 19.67 26.96 20.14
CA LYS A 724 20.62 25.95 20.62
C LYS A 724 20.02 25.15 21.78
N LYS A 725 20.46 23.90 21.91
CA LYS A 725 20.06 23.02 23.02
C LYS A 725 21.09 23.12 24.15
N VAL A 726 20.65 23.49 25.36
CA VAL A 726 21.47 23.34 26.56
C VAL A 726 21.61 21.85 26.90
N VAL A 727 22.83 21.41 27.14
CA VAL A 727 23.19 20.04 27.52
C VAL A 727 23.94 20.11 28.84
N ILE A 728 23.39 19.44 29.85
CA ILE A 728 24.04 19.29 31.16
C ILE A 728 25.12 18.19 31.02
N GLY A 729 26.37 18.55 31.27
CA GLY A 729 27.54 17.66 31.19
C GLY A 729 28.73 18.25 30.44
N LYS A 730 29.88 17.57 30.54
CA LYS A 730 31.13 18.04 29.92
C LYS A 730 31.13 17.85 28.40
N ARG A 731 31.64 18.83 27.67
CA ARG A 731 31.83 18.74 26.21
C ARG A 731 32.68 17.50 25.86
N GLY A 732 32.17 16.64 24.97
CA GLY A 732 32.85 15.40 24.56
C GLY A 732 32.62 14.17 25.46
N SER A 733 31.95 14.32 26.62
CA SER A 733 31.59 13.20 27.51
C SER A 733 30.24 12.53 27.16
N VAL A 734 29.48 13.12 26.23
CA VAL A 734 28.16 12.64 25.80
C VAL A 734 28.26 12.10 24.37
N ALA A 735 27.91 10.83 24.16
CA ALA A 735 27.82 10.25 22.82
C ALA A 735 26.78 11.00 21.98
N GLY A 736 27.17 11.47 20.78
CA GLY A 736 26.27 12.25 19.91
C GLY A 736 26.90 12.65 18.58
N ASN A 737 26.09 13.26 17.69
CA ASN A 737 26.51 13.62 16.33
C ASN A 737 27.38 14.89 16.34
N LYS A 738 28.68 14.75 16.00
CA LYS A 738 29.65 15.86 15.95
C LYS A 738 29.22 17.02 15.05
N ALA A 739 28.41 16.77 14.02
CA ALA A 739 27.91 17.82 13.13
C ALA A 739 26.92 18.78 13.82
N LEU A 740 26.35 18.38 14.96
CA LEU A 740 25.39 19.16 15.74
C LEU A 740 26.02 19.94 16.89
N GLU A 741 27.33 19.79 17.13
CA GLU A 741 28.06 20.52 18.17
C GLU A 741 27.88 22.05 18.13
N PRO A 742 27.79 22.72 16.97
CA PRO A 742 27.52 24.17 16.93
C PRO A 742 26.16 24.58 17.50
N TYR A 743 25.22 23.63 17.61
CA TYR A 743 23.83 23.82 18.07
C TYR A 743 23.63 23.37 19.52
N LYS A 744 24.71 23.10 20.26
CA LYS A 744 24.68 22.70 21.66
C LYS A 744 25.41 23.72 22.54
N ILE A 745 24.85 24.00 23.70
CA ILE A 745 25.48 24.77 24.77
C ILE A 745 25.74 23.80 25.91
N TYR A 746 27.01 23.55 26.24
CA TYR A 746 27.37 22.64 27.32
C TYR A 746 27.50 23.40 28.63
N VAL A 747 26.85 22.91 29.68
CA VAL A 747 26.95 23.46 31.03
C VAL A 747 27.36 22.36 31.99
N ASP A 748 28.41 22.61 32.77
CA ASP A 748 28.90 21.69 33.79
C ASP A 748 27.95 21.62 34.98
N GLU A 749 27.72 20.42 35.51
CA GLU A 749 26.81 20.17 36.63
C GLU A 749 27.20 20.96 37.89
N ASN A 750 28.50 21.09 38.19
CA ASN A 750 28.96 21.84 39.36
C ASN A 750 28.68 23.33 39.22
N LYS A 751 28.76 23.86 38.00
CA LYS A 751 28.49 25.28 37.73
C LYS A 751 26.99 25.61 37.82
N LEU A 752 26.12 24.67 37.45
CA LEU A 752 24.68 24.82 37.70
C LEU A 752 24.38 24.83 39.21
N LYS A 753 25.07 23.99 39.97
CA LYS A 753 24.97 23.94 41.43
C LYS A 753 25.42 25.25 42.09
N GLU A 754 26.59 25.78 41.71
CA GLU A 754 27.12 27.07 42.19
C GLU A 754 26.22 28.26 41.83
N ALA A 755 25.49 28.15 40.73
CA ALA A 755 24.53 29.17 40.33
C ALA A 755 23.16 29.03 41.00
N HIS A 756 22.97 28.06 41.90
CA HIS A 756 21.71 27.86 42.63
C HIS A 756 20.48 27.74 41.72
N ILE A 757 20.62 27.11 40.54
CA ILE A 757 19.48 26.85 39.65
C ILE A 757 18.71 25.64 40.19
N ASN A 758 17.55 25.89 40.78
CA ASN A 758 16.66 24.88 41.37
C ASN A 758 15.23 24.91 40.80
N HIS A 759 14.91 25.85 39.92
CA HIS A 759 13.63 25.89 39.22
C HIS A 759 13.68 25.18 37.87
N ILE A 760 12.70 24.34 37.59
CA ILE A 760 12.44 23.74 36.28
C ILE A 760 11.07 24.22 35.81
N PHE A 761 11.01 24.84 34.63
CA PHE A 761 9.74 25.18 33.98
C PHE A 761 9.57 24.32 32.74
N THR A 762 8.48 23.55 32.63
CA THR A 762 8.15 22.83 31.40
C THR A 762 6.97 23.48 30.70
N ASN A 763 7.18 24.00 29.50
CA ASN A 763 6.13 24.64 28.72
C ASN A 763 5.62 23.70 27.62
N GLY A 764 4.31 23.49 27.58
CA GLY A 764 3.63 22.73 26.53
C GLY A 764 3.56 23.45 25.18
N MET A 765 3.05 22.74 24.17
CA MET A 765 2.95 23.19 22.77
C MET A 765 2.07 24.44 22.59
N PHE A 766 2.05 24.97 21.36
CA PHE A 766 1.35 26.19 20.91
C PHE A 766 1.92 27.53 21.37
N ASN A 767 3.01 27.52 22.13
CA ASN A 767 3.66 28.74 22.59
C ASN A 767 4.97 28.93 21.83
N SER A 768 5.20 30.12 21.27
CA SER A 768 6.53 30.49 20.77
C SER A 768 7.57 30.47 21.91
N PRO A 769 8.88 30.44 21.63
CA PRO A 769 9.91 30.56 22.67
C PRO A 769 9.72 31.80 23.56
N THR A 770 9.28 32.93 23.00
CA THR A 770 8.99 34.15 23.77
C THR A 770 7.78 33.98 24.69
N THR A 771 6.74 33.28 24.24
CA THR A 771 5.57 32.98 25.06
C THR A 771 5.91 31.98 26.16
N ALA A 772 6.78 31.00 25.89
CA ALA A 772 7.29 30.06 26.88
C ALA A 772 8.09 30.75 27.99
N VAL A 773 8.97 31.70 27.62
CA VAL A 773 9.72 32.52 28.59
C VAL A 773 8.78 33.40 29.40
N TYR A 774 7.79 34.04 28.77
CA TYR A 774 6.81 34.87 29.50
C TYR A 774 5.95 34.03 30.47
N ASN A 775 5.51 32.84 30.05
CA ASN A 775 4.80 31.90 30.93
C ASN A 775 5.69 31.45 32.10
N GLN A 776 6.97 31.18 31.86
CA GLN A 776 7.92 30.87 32.93
C GLN A 776 8.03 32.01 33.94
N GLN A 777 8.23 33.25 33.46
CA GLN A 777 8.34 34.42 34.33
C GLN A 777 7.07 34.66 35.16
N THR A 778 5.88 34.53 34.58
CA THR A 778 4.62 34.75 35.31
C THR A 778 4.33 33.63 36.32
N GLN A 779 4.58 32.37 35.94
CA GLN A 779 4.19 31.18 36.72
C GLN A 779 5.24 30.70 37.73
N GLN A 780 6.48 31.20 37.64
CA GLN A 780 7.51 30.98 38.66
C GLN A 780 7.87 32.26 39.42
N GLY A 781 7.28 33.40 39.07
CA GLY A 781 7.56 34.67 39.73
C GLY A 781 8.90 35.30 39.31
N ASN A 782 9.26 35.15 38.03
CA ASN A 782 10.45 35.68 37.37
C ASN A 782 11.72 35.24 38.11
N VAL A 783 12.19 34.02 37.82
CA VAL A 783 13.32 33.36 38.53
C VAL A 783 14.33 32.77 37.56
N ASP A 784 15.52 32.53 38.10
CA ASP A 784 16.61 31.81 37.48
C ASP A 784 16.28 30.31 37.42
N GLY A 785 16.24 29.74 36.22
CA GLY A 785 15.64 28.42 36.03
C GLY A 785 16.05 27.71 34.74
N MET A 786 15.73 26.42 34.72
CA MET A 786 15.80 25.56 33.53
C MET A 786 14.44 25.56 32.83
N LEU A 787 14.37 26.18 31.65
CA LEU A 787 13.19 26.14 30.80
C LEU A 787 13.27 24.97 29.82
N ASN A 788 12.36 24.00 29.99
CA ASN A 788 12.17 22.83 29.15
C ASN A 788 10.99 23.05 28.20
N TYR A 789 11.29 23.41 26.96
CA TYR A 789 10.28 23.82 25.98
C TYR A 789 10.10 22.76 24.89
N ASN A 790 8.86 22.29 24.68
CA ASN A 790 8.50 21.45 23.53
C ASN A 790 8.17 22.32 22.31
N GLN A 791 8.85 22.12 21.18
CA GLN A 791 8.64 22.92 19.98
C GLN A 791 7.26 22.64 19.34
N GLN A 792 6.56 23.69 18.90
CA GLN A 792 5.28 23.59 18.19
C GLN A 792 5.43 22.82 16.87
N SER A 793 4.62 21.77 16.67
CA SER A 793 4.60 20.97 15.44
C SER A 793 3.27 21.11 14.67
N GLY A 794 2.48 22.12 15.03
CA GLY A 794 1.18 22.43 14.44
C GLY A 794 0.03 21.69 15.15
N ILE A 795 -1.19 22.22 15.04
CA ILE A 795 -2.34 21.81 15.87
C ILE A 795 -2.60 20.31 15.88
N VAL A 796 -2.56 19.68 14.70
CA VAL A 796 -2.81 18.24 14.59
C VAL A 796 -1.67 17.42 15.20
N GLY A 797 -0.42 17.80 14.97
CA GLY A 797 0.73 17.11 15.55
C GLY A 797 0.75 17.22 17.07
N ASP A 798 0.37 18.39 17.56
CA ASP A 798 0.35 18.75 18.96
C ASP A 798 -0.79 18.00 19.72
N LEU A 799 -1.98 17.87 19.11
CA LEU A 799 -3.05 17.04 19.67
C LEU A 799 -2.70 15.55 19.73
N LEU A 800 -1.99 15.02 18.72
CA LEU A 800 -1.56 13.62 18.71
C LEU A 800 -0.59 13.31 19.85
N GLU A 801 0.35 14.20 20.12
CA GLU A 801 1.32 14.05 21.22
C GLU A 801 0.64 14.19 22.58
N SER A 802 -0.26 15.18 22.73
CA SER A 802 -1.10 15.32 23.93
C SER A 802 -1.91 14.06 24.21
N GLY A 803 -2.53 13.48 23.18
CA GLY A 803 -3.30 12.23 23.31
C GLY A 803 -2.44 11.05 23.76
N GLN A 804 -1.24 10.88 23.17
CA GLN A 804 -0.31 9.81 23.57
C GLN A 804 0.15 9.97 25.03
N ASP A 805 0.61 11.16 25.41
CA ASP A 805 1.09 11.40 26.78
C ASP A 805 -0.03 11.34 27.81
N HIS A 806 -1.24 11.77 27.45
CA HIS A 806 -2.43 11.59 28.28
C HIS A 806 -2.74 10.11 28.48
N ILE A 807 -2.69 9.28 27.43
CA ILE A 807 -2.88 7.83 27.57
C ILE A 807 -1.81 7.22 28.48
N ALA A 808 -0.54 7.62 28.30
CA ALA A 808 0.57 7.12 29.11
C ALA A 808 0.43 7.51 30.59
N ALA A 809 0.10 8.78 30.86
CA ALA A 809 -0.10 9.32 32.21
C ALA A 809 -1.29 8.65 32.92
N ASN A 810 -2.35 8.31 32.18
CA ASN A 810 -3.63 7.94 32.77
C ASN A 810 -3.98 6.45 32.75
N PHE A 811 -3.36 5.64 31.89
CA PHE A 811 -3.72 4.22 31.75
C PHE A 811 -2.58 3.24 32.04
N THR A 812 -1.38 3.73 32.35
CA THR A 812 -0.15 3.13 32.96
C THR A 812 0.29 1.69 32.65
N LYS A 813 -0.55 0.77 32.15
CA LYS A 813 -0.16 -0.58 31.71
C LYS A 813 0.18 -0.58 30.21
N GLY A 814 1.47 -0.41 29.91
CA GLY A 814 2.06 -0.71 28.60
C GLY A 814 2.11 0.43 27.57
N ALA A 815 1.55 1.61 27.88
CA ALA A 815 1.65 2.78 27.01
C ALA A 815 3.03 3.47 27.16
N LEU A 816 3.72 3.69 26.03
CA LEU A 816 5.01 4.39 26.00
C LEU A 816 4.77 5.91 25.97
N PRO A 817 5.29 6.68 26.95
CA PRO A 817 5.22 8.15 26.91
C PRO A 817 5.99 8.68 25.70
N THR A 818 5.77 9.93 25.32
CA THR A 818 6.44 10.55 24.18
C THR A 818 7.95 10.73 24.44
N GLY A 819 8.70 11.00 23.38
CA GLY A 819 10.10 11.36 23.46
C GLY A 819 10.32 12.63 24.29
N GLY A 820 9.41 13.60 24.23
CA GLY A 820 9.44 14.81 25.04
C GLY A 820 9.32 14.51 26.54
N SER A 821 8.34 13.69 26.94
CA SER A 821 8.20 13.21 28.33
C SER A 821 9.45 12.48 28.84
N ARG A 822 10.08 11.65 28.00
CA ARG A 822 11.34 10.98 28.35
C ARG A 822 12.49 11.96 28.54
N GLN A 823 12.59 12.99 27.70
CA GLN A 823 13.63 14.03 27.86
C GLN A 823 13.40 14.88 29.12
N THR A 824 12.14 15.17 29.46
CA THR A 824 11.79 15.81 30.74
C THR A 824 12.20 14.96 31.93
N ALA A 825 12.00 13.63 31.88
CA ALA A 825 12.47 12.71 32.91
C ALA A 825 14.00 12.77 33.10
N GLU A 826 14.76 12.80 32.00
CA GLU A 826 16.23 12.92 32.06
C GLU A 826 16.67 14.25 32.66
N LEU A 827 15.98 15.36 32.34
CA LEU A 827 16.23 16.66 32.98
C LEU A 827 15.99 16.59 34.49
N ILE A 828 14.85 16.05 34.92
CA ILE A 828 14.50 15.92 36.35
C ILE A 828 15.55 15.06 37.07
N LYS A 829 16.02 13.96 36.45
CA LYS A 829 17.07 13.10 37.01
C LYS A 829 18.41 13.82 37.15
N ASN A 830 18.78 14.65 36.17
CA ASN A 830 20.01 15.44 36.24
C ASN A 830 19.92 16.52 37.31
N MET A 831 18.79 17.24 37.37
CA MET A 831 18.57 18.26 38.40
C MET A 831 18.49 17.64 39.80
N ASN A 832 17.88 16.46 39.95
CA ASN A 832 17.89 15.71 41.20
C ASN A 832 19.31 15.44 41.72
N LYS A 833 20.26 15.09 40.84
CA LYS A 833 21.67 14.92 41.22
C LYS A 833 22.33 16.22 41.66
N ILE A 834 21.97 17.33 41.02
CA ILE A 834 22.55 18.66 41.27
C ILE A 834 22.01 19.24 42.59
N THR A 835 20.70 19.17 42.79
CA THR A 835 19.98 19.83 43.89
C THR A 835 19.62 18.88 45.04
N LYS A 836 19.88 17.58 44.90
CA LYS A 836 19.48 16.54 45.86
C LYS A 836 17.98 16.57 46.17
N ALA A 837 17.16 16.61 45.11
CA ALA A 837 15.71 16.77 45.15
C ALA A 837 15.18 18.11 45.70
N ASP A 838 16.04 19.07 46.06
CA ASP A 838 15.64 20.40 46.49
C ASP A 838 15.36 21.29 45.27
N MET A 839 14.15 21.22 44.71
CA MET A 839 13.81 21.87 43.45
C MET A 839 12.32 22.15 43.28
N THR A 840 11.99 23.15 42.46
CA THR A 840 10.62 23.50 42.12
C THR A 840 10.36 23.19 40.64
N ILE A 841 9.37 22.35 40.35
CA ILE A 841 8.96 21.98 38.99
C ILE A 841 7.62 22.63 38.70
N THR A 842 7.64 23.63 37.84
CA THR A 842 6.43 24.27 37.32
C THR A 842 6.19 23.82 35.89
N ALA A 843 4.94 23.61 35.49
CA ALA A 843 4.63 23.24 34.12
C ALA A 843 3.34 23.87 33.63
N HIS A 844 3.25 24.05 32.32
CA HIS A 844 2.15 24.76 31.67
C HIS A 844 1.58 23.98 30.49
N SER A 845 0.25 23.98 30.33
CA SER A 845 -0.43 23.33 29.20
C SER A 845 0.00 21.86 29.05
N GLN A 846 0.25 21.35 27.84
CA GLN A 846 0.78 19.99 27.62
C GLN A 846 2.11 19.71 28.35
N GLY A 847 2.87 20.75 28.72
CA GLY A 847 4.09 20.60 29.51
C GLY A 847 3.82 19.94 30.86
N THR A 848 2.58 20.04 31.37
CA THR A 848 2.14 19.35 32.59
C THR A 848 2.06 17.84 32.40
N LEU A 849 1.59 17.33 31.26
CA LEU A 849 1.62 15.90 30.92
C LEU A 849 3.06 15.40 30.78
N MET A 850 3.93 16.20 30.15
CA MET A 850 5.35 15.87 30.03
C MET A 850 6.05 15.81 31.38
N SER A 851 5.76 16.77 32.27
CA SER A 851 6.30 16.81 33.63
C SER A 851 5.73 15.70 34.51
N GLN A 852 4.43 15.39 34.42
CA GLN A 852 3.82 14.28 35.15
C GLN A 852 4.41 12.93 34.74
N ASN A 853 4.50 12.65 33.43
CA ASN A 853 5.16 11.45 32.92
C ASN A 853 6.66 11.45 33.27
N GLY A 854 7.31 12.62 33.23
CA GLY A 854 8.70 12.79 33.62
C GLY A 854 8.97 12.45 35.09
N LEU A 855 8.13 12.97 35.99
CA LEU A 855 8.13 12.65 37.42
C LEU A 855 7.86 11.16 37.65
N TYR A 856 6.88 10.58 36.96
CA TYR A 856 6.61 9.14 37.05
C TYR A 856 7.82 8.28 36.65
N LEU A 857 8.52 8.64 35.58
CA LEU A 857 9.75 7.96 35.12
C LEU A 857 10.98 8.23 36.02
N ALA A 858 10.93 9.25 36.87
CA ALA A 858 11.97 9.61 37.83
C ALA A 858 11.58 9.30 39.28
N LYS A 859 10.41 8.68 39.50
CA LYS A 859 9.78 8.52 40.80
C LYS A 859 10.70 7.84 41.81
N ASP A 860 11.24 6.67 41.46
CA ASP A 860 12.01 5.85 42.39
C ASP A 860 13.30 6.56 42.82
N ILE A 861 14.01 7.20 41.89
CA ILE A 861 15.25 7.93 42.22
C ILE A 861 14.99 9.20 43.04
N LEU A 862 13.88 9.91 42.79
CA LEU A 862 13.48 11.06 43.61
C LEU A 862 13.11 10.64 45.02
N LYS A 863 12.38 9.52 45.16
CA LYS A 863 11.99 8.94 46.44
C LYS A 863 13.18 8.55 47.28
N ASP A 864 14.15 7.86 46.69
CA ASP A 864 15.40 7.51 47.37
C ASP A 864 16.18 8.76 47.81
N THR A 865 16.24 9.78 46.93
CA THR A 865 16.97 11.02 47.24
C THR A 865 16.31 11.84 48.35
N LEU A 866 14.99 12.00 48.34
CA LEU A 866 14.26 12.71 49.40
C LEU A 866 14.38 12.00 50.74
N LYS A 867 14.28 10.66 50.74
CA LYS A 867 14.48 9.85 51.95
C LYS A 867 15.86 10.09 52.59
N GLU A 868 16.90 10.27 51.76
CA GLU A 868 18.27 10.55 52.21
C GLU A 868 18.51 12.02 52.59
N ASN A 869 17.68 12.95 52.12
CA ASN A 869 17.89 14.40 52.29
C ASN A 869 16.61 15.06 52.84
N LYS A 870 16.43 14.99 54.17
CA LYS A 870 15.22 15.47 54.87
C LYS A 870 14.95 16.97 54.75
N ASP A 871 16.00 17.77 54.56
CA ASP A 871 15.89 19.23 54.38
C ASP A 871 15.51 19.63 52.94
N SER A 872 15.57 18.68 52.00
CA SER A 872 15.21 18.94 50.60
C SER A 872 13.69 19.05 50.43
N ARG A 873 13.28 19.99 49.58
CA ARG A 873 11.87 20.20 49.24
C ARG A 873 11.66 20.15 47.73
N LEU A 874 10.84 19.18 47.30
CA LEU A 874 10.31 19.09 45.94
C LEU A 874 8.94 19.77 45.87
N GLU A 875 8.84 20.86 45.13
CA GLU A 875 7.58 21.58 44.91
C GLU A 875 7.11 21.42 43.45
N VAL A 876 5.82 21.13 43.22
CA VAL A 876 5.29 20.82 41.88
C VAL A 876 4.04 21.63 41.57
N SER A 877 4.12 22.50 40.55
CA SER A 877 3.03 23.38 40.14
C SER A 877 2.60 23.13 38.70
N PHE A 878 1.35 22.75 38.46
CA PHE A 878 0.81 22.50 37.11
C PHE A 878 -0.29 23.49 36.74
N ASN A 879 -0.02 24.38 35.78
CA ASN A 879 -0.91 25.48 35.41
C ASN A 879 -1.53 25.27 34.01
N GLY A 880 -2.81 25.57 33.84
CA GLY A 880 -3.54 25.31 32.59
C GLY A 880 -3.47 23.84 32.17
N ALA A 881 -3.54 22.92 33.12
CA ALA A 881 -3.07 21.55 32.93
C ALA A 881 -4.15 20.58 32.40
N PRO A 882 -3.91 19.79 31.33
CA PRO A 882 -4.71 18.62 30.97
C PRO A 882 -4.34 17.36 31.81
N VAL A 883 -3.98 17.54 33.08
CA VAL A 883 -3.62 16.47 34.01
C VAL A 883 -4.65 16.35 35.14
N ASN A 884 -4.80 15.14 35.67
CA ASN A 884 -5.68 14.91 36.81
C ASN A 884 -4.95 15.32 38.11
N HIS A 885 -5.45 16.32 38.82
CA HIS A 885 -4.84 16.81 40.08
C HIS A 885 -4.65 15.70 41.12
N LYS A 886 -5.62 14.78 41.31
CA LYS A 886 -5.50 13.68 42.28
C LYS A 886 -4.34 12.78 41.94
N ARG A 887 -4.16 12.45 40.65
CA ARG A 887 -3.04 11.63 40.20
C ARG A 887 -1.71 12.33 40.35
N THR A 888 -1.68 13.65 40.19
CA THR A 888 -0.48 14.45 40.47
C THR A 888 -0.16 14.43 41.97
N GLU A 889 -1.16 14.65 42.82
CA GLU A 889 -1.02 14.59 44.29
C GLU A 889 -0.59 13.21 44.76
N GLU A 890 -1.21 12.13 44.25
CA GLU A 890 -0.81 10.73 44.50
C GLU A 890 0.63 10.47 44.08
N LEU A 891 1.02 10.92 42.88
CA LEU A 891 2.39 10.76 42.38
C LEU A 891 3.39 11.49 43.26
N VAL A 892 3.12 12.75 43.64
CA VAL A 892 4.00 13.53 44.52
C VAL A 892 4.06 12.91 45.90
N THR A 893 2.93 12.45 46.44
CA THR A 893 2.87 11.74 47.73
C THR A 893 3.70 10.45 47.70
N ASP A 894 3.63 9.66 46.63
CA ASP A 894 4.45 8.45 46.47
C ASP A 894 5.95 8.78 46.32
N ILE A 895 6.29 9.90 45.67
CA ILE A 895 7.66 10.41 45.61
C ILE A 895 8.19 10.75 47.02
N TYR A 896 7.39 11.35 47.89
CA TYR A 896 7.76 11.54 49.31
C TYR A 896 7.69 10.23 50.12
N GLY A 897 7.20 9.14 49.52
CA GLY A 897 7.09 7.83 50.15
C GLY A 897 5.86 7.64 51.03
N GLY A 898 4.81 8.45 50.86
CA GLY A 898 3.57 8.42 51.65
C GLY A 898 3.36 9.72 52.45
N GLU A 899 2.11 10.00 52.83
CA GLU A 899 1.77 11.19 53.62
C GLU A 899 2.43 11.18 55.00
N GLU A 900 2.69 9.99 55.56
CA GLU A 900 3.39 9.80 56.82
C GLU A 900 4.80 10.41 56.82
N ASN A 901 5.42 10.54 55.65
CA ASN A 901 6.76 11.12 55.50
C ASN A 901 6.75 12.64 55.34
N PHE A 902 5.60 13.30 55.17
CA PHE A 902 5.51 14.75 55.06
C PHE A 902 6.04 15.47 56.30
N GLN A 903 5.79 14.93 57.50
CA GLN A 903 6.31 15.52 58.74
C GLN A 903 7.84 15.53 58.79
N ALA A 904 8.50 14.52 58.21
CA ALA A 904 9.96 14.45 58.14
C ALA A 904 10.59 15.57 57.28
N HIS A 905 9.77 16.25 56.46
CA HIS A 905 10.15 17.36 55.58
C HIS A 905 9.47 18.69 55.97
N ASN A 906 8.88 18.79 57.17
CA ASN A 906 8.11 19.97 57.62
C ASN A 906 6.92 20.36 56.71
N ILE A 907 6.32 19.39 56.03
CA ILE A 907 5.16 19.57 55.15
C ILE A 907 3.90 19.25 55.96
N LYS A 908 2.91 20.16 55.98
CA LYS A 908 1.66 19.95 56.73
C LYS A 908 0.58 19.29 55.87
N LYS A 909 0.57 19.57 54.57
CA LYS A 909 -0.42 19.06 53.62
C LYS A 909 0.15 19.02 52.20
N ILE A 910 -0.39 18.16 51.35
CA ILE A 910 0.03 18.03 49.96
C ILE A 910 0.02 19.38 49.21
N SER A 911 -0.93 20.28 49.52
CA SER A 911 -1.02 21.60 48.89
C SER A 911 0.14 22.55 49.19
N ASP A 912 1.02 22.21 50.13
CA ASP A 912 2.24 22.96 50.44
C ASP A 912 3.39 22.59 49.48
N VAL A 913 3.28 21.46 48.76
CA VAL A 913 4.31 20.96 47.84
C VAL A 913 3.78 20.52 46.48
N SER A 914 2.47 20.41 46.28
CA SER A 914 1.87 20.25 44.96
C SER A 914 0.62 21.10 44.77
N ARG A 915 0.52 21.80 43.63
CA ARG A 915 -0.60 22.66 43.27
C ARG A 915 -0.93 22.52 41.78
N THR A 916 -2.20 22.31 41.45
CA THR A 916 -2.69 22.38 40.06
C THR A 916 -3.64 23.55 39.92
N HIS A 917 -3.44 24.40 38.90
CA HIS A 917 -4.16 25.65 38.71
C HIS A 917 -4.77 25.70 37.30
N VAL A 918 -6.10 25.86 37.21
CA VAL A 918 -6.82 25.99 35.93
C VAL A 918 -7.85 27.10 36.09
N ALA A 919 -7.87 28.06 35.18
CA ALA A 919 -8.85 29.13 35.17
C ALA A 919 -10.25 28.57 34.84
N PRO A 920 -11.34 29.14 35.37
CA PRO A 920 -12.70 28.80 34.93
C PRO A 920 -12.81 28.82 33.41
N GLU A 921 -13.61 27.94 32.80
CA GLU A 921 -13.88 27.93 31.35
C GLU A 921 -12.65 27.70 30.43
N ASP A 922 -11.47 27.37 30.97
CA ASP A 922 -10.31 26.95 30.18
C ASP A 922 -10.57 25.55 29.58
N ALA A 923 -10.88 25.49 28.27
CA ALA A 923 -11.23 24.24 27.61
C ALA A 923 -10.07 23.27 27.43
N VAL A 924 -8.82 23.73 27.35
CA VAL A 924 -7.68 22.81 27.24
C VAL A 924 -7.43 22.11 28.57
N GLY A 925 -7.49 22.86 29.69
CA GLY A 925 -7.41 22.25 31.02
C GLY A 925 -8.65 21.42 31.40
N THR A 926 -9.83 21.79 30.89
CA THR A 926 -11.13 21.22 31.33
C THR A 926 -11.65 20.09 30.44
N VAL A 927 -11.56 20.21 29.12
CA VAL A 927 -12.13 19.24 28.16
C VAL A 927 -11.13 18.14 27.80
N LEU A 928 -9.84 18.47 27.62
CA LEU A 928 -8.79 17.48 27.29
C LEU A 928 -8.20 16.78 28.52
N GLY A 929 -8.21 17.43 29.69
CA GLY A 929 -7.75 16.85 30.97
C GLY A 929 -8.74 15.91 31.66
N PHE A 930 -9.98 15.83 31.17
CA PHE A 930 -11.11 15.04 31.68
C PHE A 930 -11.49 15.19 33.16
N GLN A 931 -10.76 15.93 34.01
CA GLN A 931 -11.16 16.29 35.38
C GLN A 931 -10.44 17.59 35.82
N SER A 932 -10.94 18.76 35.43
CA SER A 932 -10.43 20.05 35.95
C SER A 932 -10.91 20.31 37.37
N ALA A 933 -10.21 19.72 38.31
CA ALA A 933 -10.19 20.17 39.68
C ALA A 933 -8.77 20.63 39.98
N GLY A 934 -8.32 21.73 39.35
CA GLY A 934 -7.30 22.53 40.02
C GLY A 934 -7.84 22.97 41.39
N ILE A 935 -7.00 23.58 42.23
CA ILE A 935 -7.34 24.09 43.57
C ILE A 935 -8.56 25.05 43.56
N ASN A 936 -9.00 25.44 42.35
CA ASN A 936 -9.97 26.45 42.00
C ASN A 936 -11.22 25.90 41.27
N ASN A 937 -11.50 24.59 41.17
CA ASN A 937 -12.67 24.17 40.34
C ASN A 937 -13.33 22.79 40.63
N SER A 938 -13.05 22.15 41.77
CA SER A 938 -13.54 20.78 42.04
C SER A 938 -15.05 20.65 42.27
N GLU A 939 -15.73 21.68 42.78
CA GLU A 939 -17.13 21.58 43.22
C GLU A 939 -18.18 21.73 42.09
N LYS A 940 -17.81 22.30 40.93
CA LYS A 940 -18.73 22.63 39.82
C LYS A 940 -18.31 22.05 38.46
N LEU A 941 -17.54 20.97 38.47
CA LEU A 941 -16.87 20.37 37.30
C LEU A 941 -17.78 20.18 36.07
N GLY A 942 -19.01 19.68 36.23
CA GLY A 942 -19.93 19.44 35.10
C GLY A 942 -20.38 20.73 34.38
N ASN A 943 -20.62 21.80 35.13
CA ASN A 943 -20.97 23.11 34.57
C ASN A 943 -19.76 23.77 33.91
N ASN A 944 -18.58 23.60 34.50
CA ASN A 944 -17.33 24.09 33.94
C ASN A 944 -16.99 23.38 32.62
N ILE A 945 -17.16 22.05 32.51
CA ILE A 945 -16.98 21.29 31.26
C ILE A 945 -17.95 21.76 30.18
N LYS A 946 -19.22 21.96 30.51
CA LYS A 946 -20.25 22.41 29.56
C LYS A 946 -19.89 23.79 28.98
N LYS A 947 -19.56 24.75 29.84
CA LYS A 947 -19.18 26.12 29.44
C LYS A 947 -17.84 26.17 28.71
N ALA A 948 -16.84 25.42 29.17
CA ALA A 948 -15.56 25.31 28.50
C ALA A 948 -15.70 24.71 27.09
N THR A 949 -16.59 23.72 26.89
CA THR A 949 -16.89 23.15 25.57
C THR A 949 -17.54 24.17 24.63
N MET A 950 -18.38 25.07 25.15
CA MET A 950 -19.00 26.15 24.38
C MET A 950 -18.00 27.26 24.00
N ALA A 951 -16.92 27.44 24.79
CA ALA A 951 -15.84 28.40 24.54
C ALA A 951 -14.71 27.84 23.65
N VAL A 952 -14.81 26.60 23.17
CA VAL A 952 -13.83 25.97 22.25
C VAL A 952 -13.62 26.76 20.94
N PRO A 953 -14.64 27.37 20.31
CA PRO A 953 -14.43 28.20 19.12
C PRO A 953 -13.51 29.41 19.39
N ASP A 954 -13.56 29.98 20.59
CA ASP A 954 -12.78 31.17 20.98
C ASP A 954 -11.30 30.85 21.23
N LEU A 955 -10.97 29.61 21.59
CA LEU A 955 -9.60 29.08 21.64
C LEU A 955 -8.89 29.04 20.27
N PHE A 956 -9.68 29.07 19.19
CA PHE A 956 -9.19 28.99 17.81
C PHE A 956 -9.50 30.27 16.99
N GLY A 957 -10.06 31.29 17.64
CA GLY A 957 -10.38 32.60 17.05
C GLY A 957 -9.19 33.58 17.10
N TYR A 958 -8.95 34.28 15.99
CA TYR A 958 -7.89 35.27 15.85
C TYR A 958 -8.13 36.50 16.74
N GLY A 959 -7.20 36.79 17.67
CA GLY A 959 -6.97 38.15 18.16
C GLY A 959 -7.13 38.42 19.67
N ASP A 960 -7.37 37.41 20.51
CA ASP A 960 -7.37 37.57 21.97
C ASP A 960 -6.14 36.90 22.59
N PRO A 961 -5.56 37.40 23.70
CA PRO A 961 -4.50 36.70 24.40
C PRO A 961 -5.07 35.36 24.86
N SER A 962 -4.49 34.26 24.33
CA SER A 962 -4.93 32.89 24.63
C SER A 962 -5.32 32.75 26.10
N PRO A 963 -6.60 32.49 26.41
CA PRO A 963 -7.09 32.49 27.78
C PRO A 963 -6.74 31.16 28.49
N HIS A 964 -5.74 30.48 27.95
CA HIS A 964 -5.07 29.28 28.43
C HIS A 964 -3.58 29.55 28.76
N SER A 965 -3.08 30.78 28.65
CA SER A 965 -1.69 31.19 28.97
C SER A 965 -1.63 32.22 30.11
N TYR A 966 -0.42 32.55 30.60
CA TYR A 966 -0.18 33.67 31.51
C TYR A 966 -0.66 33.52 32.96
N TYR A 967 -0.77 32.29 33.46
CA TYR A 967 -1.13 32.02 34.85
C TYR A 967 -0.15 32.69 35.83
N PRO A 968 -0.63 33.20 36.98
CA PRO A 968 0.24 33.72 38.01
C PRO A 968 0.91 32.60 38.83
N CYS A 969 2.01 32.91 39.50
CA CYS A 969 2.72 31.93 40.33
C CYS A 969 1.98 31.64 41.65
N VAL A 970 1.75 30.34 41.92
CA VAL A 970 1.02 29.88 43.11
C VAL A 970 1.81 28.92 44.00
N MET A 971 3.04 28.54 43.62
CA MET A 971 3.89 27.60 44.35
C MET A 971 5.35 27.77 43.96
N GLY A 972 6.24 27.82 44.95
CA GLY A 972 7.68 27.97 44.75
C GLY A 972 8.04 29.19 43.90
N CYS A 973 7.52 30.35 44.29
CA CYS A 973 7.60 31.60 43.56
C CYS A 973 8.83 32.43 43.98
N GLY A 974 9.52 33.01 43.00
CA GLY A 974 10.73 33.79 43.29
C GLY A 974 11.92 32.92 43.70
N GLU A 975 13.10 33.52 43.79
CA GLU A 975 14.34 32.83 44.20
C GLU A 975 14.24 32.21 45.60
N ASP A 976 13.43 32.82 46.47
CA ASP A 976 13.19 32.34 47.85
C ASP A 976 12.20 31.16 47.92
N ARG A 977 11.65 30.71 46.77
CA ARG A 977 10.64 29.65 46.67
C ARG A 977 9.44 29.87 47.58
N HIS A 978 8.97 31.12 47.63
CA HIS A 978 7.81 31.50 48.42
C HIS A 978 6.55 30.83 47.90
N THR A 979 5.78 30.18 48.77
CA THR A 979 4.50 29.58 48.42
C THR A 979 3.37 30.37 49.08
N PRO A 980 2.60 31.18 48.31
CA PRO A 980 1.49 31.95 48.84
C PRO A 980 0.42 31.08 49.51
N ASN A 981 -0.37 31.69 50.39
CA ASN A 981 -1.56 31.04 50.94
C ASN A 981 -2.54 30.60 49.84
N LYS A 982 -3.35 29.57 50.12
CA LYS A 982 -4.39 29.10 49.18
C LYS A 982 -5.35 30.26 48.87
N GLY A 983 -5.60 30.52 47.57
CA GLY A 983 -6.41 31.68 47.13
C GLY A 983 -5.61 32.93 46.77
N PHE A 984 -4.29 32.93 47.01
CA PHE A 984 -3.39 34.02 46.66
C PHE A 984 -2.36 33.57 45.61
N TYR A 985 -1.78 34.55 44.93
CA TYR A 985 -0.64 34.37 44.03
C TYR A 985 0.47 35.36 44.36
N TYR A 986 1.69 35.02 43.99
CA TYR A 986 2.84 35.91 44.15
C TYR A 986 2.95 36.85 42.95
N ASP A 987 2.88 38.15 43.19
CA ASP A 987 3.13 39.15 42.16
C ASP A 987 4.63 39.50 42.11
N PRO A 988 5.35 39.14 41.02
CA PRO A 988 6.79 39.41 40.92
C PRO A 988 7.12 40.90 40.76
N VAL A 989 6.14 41.74 40.39
CA VAL A 989 6.35 43.19 40.23
C VAL A 989 6.32 43.87 41.59
N THR A 990 5.32 43.57 42.42
CA THR A 990 5.18 44.18 43.75
C THR A 990 5.81 43.38 44.89
N LYS A 991 6.28 42.15 44.62
CA LYS A 991 6.86 41.23 45.61
C LYS A 991 5.93 40.98 46.79
N SER A 992 4.64 40.82 46.52
CA SER A 992 3.60 40.63 47.54
C SER A 992 2.57 39.59 47.11
N ASP A 993 1.91 38.98 48.09
CA ASP A 993 0.80 38.06 47.86
C ASP A 993 -0.48 38.85 47.52
N ARG A 994 -1.09 38.54 46.37
CA ARG A 994 -2.31 39.18 45.88
C ARG A 994 -3.44 38.18 45.68
N SER A 995 -4.67 38.67 45.71
CA SER A 995 -5.86 37.83 45.54
C SER A 995 -5.94 37.22 44.15
N LEU A 996 -6.06 35.90 44.07
CA LEU A 996 -6.20 35.19 42.80
C LEU A 996 -7.54 35.51 42.12
N ILE A 997 -8.57 35.87 42.88
CA ILE A 997 -9.87 36.30 42.34
C ILE A 997 -9.78 37.66 41.67
N GLU A 998 -9.08 38.61 42.28
CA GLU A 998 -8.87 39.93 41.68
C GLU A 998 -8.11 39.78 40.37
N TRP A 999 -7.09 38.92 40.35
CA TRP A 999 -6.38 38.58 39.13
C TRP A 999 -7.30 38.07 38.02
N TYR A 1000 -8.23 37.15 38.32
CA TYR A 1000 -9.20 36.67 37.34
C TYR A 1000 -10.14 37.77 36.84
N LYS A 1001 -10.62 38.66 37.72
CA LYS A 1001 -11.49 39.78 37.35
C LYS A 1001 -10.80 40.78 36.44
N GLU A 1002 -9.52 41.07 36.72
CA GLU A 1002 -8.73 42.05 35.97
C GLU A 1002 -8.24 41.49 34.63
N ASN A 1003 -7.79 40.24 34.61
CA ASN A 1003 -7.10 39.66 33.45
C ASN A 1003 -8.01 38.78 32.58
N ILE A 1004 -9.13 38.30 33.11
CA ILE A 1004 -10.10 37.47 32.38
C ILE A 1004 -11.57 37.88 32.69
N PRO A 1005 -11.94 39.16 32.49
CA PRO A 1005 -13.21 39.73 32.96
C PRO A 1005 -14.47 39.10 32.37
N GLN A 1006 -14.35 38.38 31.25
CA GLN A 1006 -15.49 37.77 30.55
C GLN A 1006 -15.94 36.42 31.13
N ARG A 1007 -15.20 35.85 32.09
CA ARG A 1007 -15.46 34.50 32.60
C ARG A 1007 -16.33 34.48 33.85
N ASP A 1008 -17.14 33.44 33.97
CA ASP A 1008 -18.01 33.26 35.13
C ASP A 1008 -17.21 32.83 36.38
N ILE A 1009 -16.74 33.81 37.14
CA ILE A 1009 -16.01 33.61 38.40
C ILE A 1009 -16.81 32.83 39.45
N THR A 1010 -18.14 32.69 39.30
CA THR A 1010 -18.96 31.88 40.22
C THR A 1010 -18.67 30.38 40.09
N LEU A 1011 -17.90 29.95 39.09
CA LEU A 1011 -17.44 28.58 38.94
C LEU A 1011 -16.32 28.21 39.93
N LEU A 1012 -15.70 29.20 40.60
CA LEU A 1012 -14.67 28.96 41.63
C LEU A 1012 -15.27 28.39 42.95
N PRO A 1013 -14.51 27.59 43.73
CA PRO A 1013 -14.91 27.10 45.05
C PRO A 1013 -15.24 28.22 46.02
N LYS A 1014 -16.18 27.95 46.95
CA LYS A 1014 -16.61 28.92 47.97
C LYS A 1014 -15.45 29.45 48.82
N GLU A 1015 -14.51 28.57 49.16
CA GLU A 1015 -13.28 28.89 49.91
C GLU A 1015 -12.43 29.96 49.22
N MET A 1016 -12.48 30.07 47.89
CA MET A 1016 -11.78 31.12 47.16
C MET A 1016 -12.55 32.43 47.21
N LEU A 1017 -13.89 32.40 47.12
CA LEU A 1017 -14.77 33.56 47.04
C LEU A 1017 -14.85 34.39 48.33
N GLY A 1018 -14.14 34.00 49.39
CA GLY A 1018 -14.22 34.65 50.71
C GLY A 1018 -15.59 34.49 51.37
N MET A 1019 -16.37 33.50 50.93
CA MET A 1019 -17.69 33.18 51.48
C MET A 1019 -17.53 31.98 52.42
N ASN A 1020 -17.59 32.24 53.73
CA ASN A 1020 -17.68 31.20 54.76
C ASN A 1020 -18.94 30.34 54.57
#